data_AF-A0A8C4XCI3-F1
#
_entry.id   AF-A0A8C4XCI3-F1
#
_cell.length_a   1.000
_cell.length_b   1.000
_cell.length_c   1.000
_cell.angle_alpha   90.00
_cell.angle_beta   90.00
_cell.angle_gamma   90.00
#
_symmetry.space_group_name_H-M   'P 1'
#
loop_
_entity.id
_entity.type
_entity.pdbx_description
1 polymer ?
#
loop_
_entity_poly.entity_id
_entity_poly.type
_entity_poly.pdbx_seq_one_letter_code
_entity_poly.pdbx_strand_id
1 'polypeptide(L)'
;MDQFAQDSCIPCCEDPRPSSHATGSTSQVYVKNPQFLHVVAKPPQKCSTVELGVHNCTSKCELCKKYLKNIKIFRSTTKEKSHEIKSILTCKSSSVIYVIECQKPDCKKQYVGKTRNSLKSRFSTHKSAISRKNHLPLYEHFNSNGHSFEDLKIFPIEQLDDLEMLDKREMFWIKALGTQYPEGLNLETYESDSPIPIKRRKELSLPVEAQEKLDKYYESKEEARFTISTVNEKLKELSYPGNDQQFLNQLRKMTSKLTSKKIHENIYIGIFGKTGAGKSSLINALLNEINLLPTSDTKACTSCIVKVKAHEDSVNEKYKAKITFISKEEWIKDLKTLVENCQSDNDQSMSDSDDEDQDGEDSEGEMAKEKLTAVYGEEGPSKSYDELLNIKLEMLSSPKKTISAKSVKELSKDINQYIRSDMDEETKSYWPLVKSVTLYLPRRQNLLDNVVLVDFPGTGDTNKDRNEMWKRYLNKCTSVWIVSEITRAESDQNASKILKSVLKHIAGGGQCENITIICTKTDIVGIESDDMGNEHHGESSENSENDRKREKILKKNKKVKTNLTRSCEDTAKKMLGNEATDHKDFIKVFTVSSKQFRNKRNPFLSEEETEFPGLEKHLLEFYVNQITKDVENYVTEVSGITSFLNVPQKNAKQEAVINKVFTELSGFLSKELQKLEDFFVKYSDKLAVELDKGVKTAAKQCLQNAENILKPKNKKDYRGYHKTVKALVRNDGIYRSKNGEIHDLNNKLASPLYKSVDMTIISTFRMQQATRNTIKGALNSLQSNVFVECDKNQKKIAPLRLVFIKSQLKGVVASLEKGIIDGKKRLYNSLDLSIQKELFPVYKDASNITGSKFMMRVQTMFTERLDKLKNQMFQNAQKEMLLELTKLKGYVINTVKHEMEQHLKLALSQFPEGLDLPDFQEELKKVKIICDDLELRLFYQKP
;
A
#
# COMPACT_ATOMS: atom_id res chain seq x y z
N MET A 1 45.45 -16.15 -5.12
CA MET A 1 46.10 -14.95 -4.53
C MET A 1 45.06 -14.27 -3.64
N ASP A 2 44.71 -14.77 -2.45
CA ASP A 2 45.50 -15.37 -1.34
C ASP A 2 46.32 -14.37 -0.52
N GLN A 3 46.39 -14.62 0.81
CA GLN A 3 47.17 -13.96 1.88
C GLN A 3 46.62 -12.59 2.38
N PHE A 4 46.50 -12.26 3.68
CA PHE A 4 46.54 -12.95 5.00
C PHE A 4 45.40 -12.36 5.89
N ALA A 5 44.84 -12.90 6.99
CA ALA A 5 45.11 -14.01 7.94
C ALA A 5 45.95 -13.70 9.22
N GLN A 6 45.51 -14.27 10.37
CA GLN A 6 46.10 -14.24 11.74
C GLN A 6 46.06 -12.85 12.46
N ASP A 7 45.78 -12.69 13.76
CA ASP A 7 45.82 -13.51 15.00
C ASP A 7 44.60 -13.25 15.94
N SER A 8 44.34 -13.91 17.09
CA SER A 8 44.43 -15.33 17.54
C SER A 8 43.83 -15.49 18.98
N CYS A 9 43.68 -16.76 19.44
CA CYS A 9 43.48 -17.25 20.83
C CYS A 9 42.06 -17.56 21.42
N ILE A 10 42.03 -18.68 22.18
CA ILE A 10 40.92 -19.44 22.79
C ILE A 10 41.36 -19.81 24.25
N PRO A 11 40.50 -20.32 25.17
CA PRO A 11 40.37 -21.79 25.33
C PRO A 11 38.96 -22.32 25.72
N CYS A 12 38.79 -23.65 25.71
CA CYS A 12 37.53 -24.41 25.92
C CYS A 12 37.59 -25.33 27.18
N CYS A 13 36.61 -26.26 27.29
CA CYS A 13 36.44 -27.45 28.20
C CYS A 13 35.44 -27.25 29.37
N GLU A 14 34.62 -28.23 29.81
CA GLU A 14 34.36 -29.64 29.38
C GLU A 14 33.00 -30.19 29.95
N ASP A 15 32.52 -31.33 29.43
CA ASP A 15 31.34 -32.13 29.88
C ASP A 15 31.76 -33.27 30.85
N PRO A 16 30.85 -33.90 31.65
CA PRO A 16 30.60 -35.36 31.45
C PRO A 16 29.21 -35.95 31.86
N ARG A 17 28.95 -37.21 31.46
CA ARG A 17 27.90 -38.18 31.96
C ARG A 17 28.62 -39.47 32.48
N PRO A 18 28.02 -40.68 32.77
CA PRO A 18 26.61 -41.17 32.92
C PRO A 18 26.31 -42.25 34.04
N SER A 19 25.03 -42.64 34.19
CA SER A 19 24.45 -44.00 34.51
C SER A 19 24.60 -44.77 35.86
N SER A 20 23.50 -45.42 36.34
CA SER A 20 23.37 -46.86 36.80
C SER A 20 22.06 -47.19 37.58
N HIS A 21 21.84 -48.44 38.04
CA HIS A 21 20.53 -49.08 38.30
C HIS A 21 20.23 -49.59 39.76
N ALA A 22 18.95 -49.46 40.16
CA ALA A 22 18.04 -50.46 40.79
C ALA A 22 18.11 -50.98 42.26
N THR A 23 16.88 -51.22 42.78
CA THR A 23 16.41 -52.07 43.92
C THR A 23 16.45 -51.56 45.37
N GLY A 24 15.40 -51.90 46.14
CA GLY A 24 15.30 -51.69 47.60
C GLY A 24 13.94 -51.15 48.07
N SER A 25 13.11 -51.97 48.73
CA SER A 25 11.79 -51.56 49.26
C SER A 25 11.62 -51.87 50.75
N THR A 26 11.27 -50.88 51.56
CA THR A 26 10.47 -51.04 52.80
C THR A 26 9.90 -49.70 53.26
N SER A 27 8.79 -49.74 54.00
CA SER A 27 7.93 -48.58 54.27
C SER A 27 8.28 -47.86 55.59
N GLN A 28 8.28 -46.52 55.60
CA GLN A 28 7.20 -45.71 56.20
C GLN A 28 7.49 -44.18 56.24
N VAL A 29 6.45 -43.39 55.92
CA VAL A 29 6.18 -41.99 56.33
C VAL A 29 7.23 -40.90 56.00
N TYR A 30 7.13 -40.34 54.78
CA TYR A 30 6.68 -38.95 54.53
C TYR A 30 6.50 -38.75 53.00
N VAL A 31 5.25 -38.56 52.57
CA VAL A 31 4.83 -38.36 51.15
C VAL A 31 3.57 -37.44 51.21
N LYS A 32 3.16 -36.64 50.23
CA LYS A 32 2.96 -36.96 48.79
C LYS A 32 3.09 -35.74 47.86
N ASN A 33 4.03 -35.84 46.93
CA ASN A 33 3.75 -35.77 45.48
C ASN A 33 3.63 -37.25 44.99
N PRO A 34 3.24 -37.62 43.74
CA PRO A 34 2.89 -36.83 42.56
C PRO A 34 1.61 -37.34 41.83
N GLN A 35 1.62 -37.40 40.49
CA GLN A 35 0.47 -37.52 39.57
C GLN A 35 -0.06 -38.96 39.31
N PHE A 36 -1.33 -39.03 38.86
CA PHE A 36 -2.07 -40.12 38.15
C PHE A 36 -2.08 -41.57 38.71
N LEU A 37 -3.23 -41.98 39.26
CA LEU A 37 -4.03 -43.15 38.80
C LEU A 37 -5.42 -43.21 39.46
N HIS A 38 -6.27 -44.12 38.96
CA HIS A 38 -7.73 -44.13 39.13
C HIS A 38 -8.23 -44.92 40.37
N VAL A 39 -9.52 -44.70 40.73
CA VAL A 39 -10.47 -45.62 41.44
C VAL A 39 -10.57 -45.62 42.99
N VAL A 40 -11.68 -45.00 43.45
CA VAL A 40 -12.66 -45.45 44.48
C VAL A 40 -12.47 -45.16 46.00
N ALA A 41 -13.30 -44.19 46.44
CA ALA A 41 -14.15 -44.12 47.65
C ALA A 41 -13.61 -44.10 49.10
N LYS A 42 -14.11 -43.11 49.85
CA LYS A 42 -14.47 -43.18 51.28
C LYS A 42 -15.66 -42.22 51.57
N PRO A 43 -16.34 -42.28 52.74
CA PRO A 43 -17.78 -42.61 52.82
C PRO A 43 -18.73 -41.41 52.58
N PRO A 44 -20.05 -41.65 52.43
CA PRO A 44 -21.00 -40.62 52.02
C PRO A 44 -21.29 -39.61 53.14
N GLN A 45 -20.56 -38.48 53.15
CA GLN A 45 -21.13 -37.26 53.71
C GLN A 45 -22.22 -36.78 52.76
N LYS A 46 -23.47 -36.98 53.21
CA LYS A 46 -24.75 -36.71 52.54
C LYS A 46 -24.61 -35.85 51.28
N CYS A 47 -24.84 -36.48 50.12
CA CYS A 47 -25.01 -35.79 48.86
C CYS A 47 -26.23 -34.86 48.96
N SER A 48 -26.01 -33.61 49.38
CA SER A 48 -26.85 -32.53 48.91
C SER A 48 -26.51 -32.38 47.43
N THR A 49 -27.29 -33.03 46.58
CA THR A 49 -27.27 -32.84 45.14
C THR A 49 -27.28 -31.34 44.88
N VAL A 50 -26.14 -30.77 44.47
CA VAL A 50 -26.03 -29.33 44.32
C VAL A 50 -26.87 -28.95 43.12
N GLU A 51 -28.08 -28.48 43.41
CA GLU A 51 -29.12 -28.36 42.40
C GLU A 51 -28.67 -27.39 41.31
N LEU A 52 -28.87 -27.76 40.04
CA LEU A 52 -28.59 -26.85 38.92
C LEU A 52 -29.47 -25.60 39.04
N GLY A 53 -28.91 -24.44 38.69
CA GLY A 53 -29.57 -23.14 38.86
C GLY A 53 -28.73 -22.10 39.60
N VAL A 54 -29.40 -21.02 39.98
CA VAL A 54 -28.80 -19.81 40.56
C VAL A 54 -28.92 -19.81 42.08
N HIS A 55 -27.78 -19.64 42.75
CA HIS A 55 -27.67 -19.71 44.21
C HIS A 55 -27.01 -18.48 44.84
N ASN A 56 -27.40 -18.22 46.08
CA ASN A 56 -26.85 -17.12 46.87
C ASN A 56 -25.42 -17.43 47.35
N CYS A 57 -24.49 -16.54 47.03
CA CYS A 57 -23.06 -16.74 47.32
C CYS A 57 -22.69 -16.57 48.80
N THR A 58 -23.48 -15.81 49.58
CA THR A 58 -23.49 -15.71 51.07
C THR A 58 -24.77 -15.00 51.52
N SER A 59 -25.21 -15.20 52.77
CA SER A 59 -26.35 -14.48 53.37
C SER A 59 -26.13 -12.97 53.59
N LYS A 60 -24.87 -12.51 53.65
CA LYS A 60 -24.49 -11.10 53.85
C LYS A 60 -24.27 -10.31 52.54
N CYS A 61 -24.40 -10.92 51.37
CA CYS A 61 -24.16 -10.23 50.09
C CYS A 61 -25.38 -9.40 49.65
N GLU A 62 -25.21 -8.08 49.51
CA GLU A 62 -26.29 -7.14 49.12
C GLU A 62 -27.02 -7.55 47.83
N LEU A 63 -26.27 -7.90 46.77
CA LEU A 63 -26.80 -8.42 45.52
C LEU A 63 -27.67 -9.65 45.75
N CYS A 64 -27.15 -10.66 46.45
CA CYS A 64 -27.90 -11.89 46.78
C CYS A 64 -29.15 -11.64 47.63
N LYS A 65 -29.08 -10.68 48.55
CA LYS A 65 -30.19 -10.39 49.47
C LYS A 65 -31.34 -9.64 48.78
N LYS A 66 -31.03 -8.74 47.84
CA LYS A 66 -32.03 -7.83 47.23
C LYS A 66 -32.32 -8.06 45.76
N TYR A 67 -31.33 -8.41 44.93
CA TYR A 67 -31.44 -8.29 43.46
C TYR A 67 -31.22 -9.60 42.68
N LEU A 68 -30.51 -10.59 43.25
CA LEU A 68 -30.32 -11.89 42.61
C LEU A 68 -31.61 -12.71 42.67
N LYS A 69 -32.03 -13.30 41.54
CA LYS A 69 -33.16 -14.23 41.48
C LYS A 69 -32.62 -15.67 41.59
N ASN A 70 -32.93 -16.39 42.68
CA ASN A 70 -32.57 -17.81 42.80
C ASN A 70 -33.61 -18.63 42.02
N ILE A 71 -33.19 -19.25 40.92
CA ILE A 71 -34.06 -19.98 39.99
C ILE A 71 -33.32 -21.14 39.33
N LYS A 72 -34.08 -22.15 38.90
CA LYS A 72 -33.58 -23.26 38.04
C LYS A 72 -34.05 -23.14 36.59
N ILE A 73 -35.25 -22.57 36.40
CA ILE A 73 -35.89 -22.35 35.11
C ILE A 73 -36.24 -20.87 35.01
N PHE A 74 -36.01 -20.27 33.85
CA PHE A 74 -36.47 -18.93 33.50
C PHE A 74 -37.38 -18.99 32.26
N ARG A 75 -38.37 -18.09 32.19
CA ARG A 75 -39.28 -17.98 31.06
C ARG A 75 -39.00 -16.68 30.32
N SER A 76 -38.88 -16.75 29.00
CA SER A 76 -38.85 -15.59 28.11
C SER A 76 -40.19 -14.87 28.18
N THR A 77 -40.20 -13.57 28.49
CA THR A 77 -41.44 -12.77 28.48
C THR A 77 -42.02 -12.64 27.07
N THR A 78 -41.19 -12.37 26.05
CA THR A 78 -41.65 -12.06 24.68
C THR A 78 -42.03 -13.30 23.86
N LYS A 79 -41.22 -14.36 23.92
CA LYS A 79 -41.44 -15.62 23.19
C LYS A 79 -42.15 -16.71 24.01
N GLU A 80 -42.57 -16.40 25.23
CA GLU A 80 -43.25 -17.31 26.19
C GLU A 80 -42.57 -18.66 26.52
N LYS A 81 -41.36 -18.92 26.01
CA LYS A 81 -40.63 -20.19 26.14
C LYS A 81 -39.87 -20.30 27.46
N SER A 82 -39.87 -21.47 28.08
CA SER A 82 -39.11 -21.76 29.31
C SER A 82 -37.78 -22.45 29.02
N HIS A 83 -36.75 -22.11 29.80
CA HIS A 83 -35.37 -22.56 29.64
C HIS A 83 -34.78 -22.96 31.00
N GLU A 84 -34.15 -24.13 31.07
CA GLU A 84 -33.48 -24.65 32.26
C GLU A 84 -32.00 -24.24 32.30
N ILE A 85 -31.51 -23.86 33.48
CA ILE A 85 -30.13 -23.44 33.72
C ILE A 85 -29.29 -24.69 34.01
N LYS A 86 -28.41 -25.05 33.08
CA LYS A 86 -27.64 -26.31 33.09
C LYS A 86 -26.38 -26.29 33.97
N SER A 87 -26.22 -25.29 34.82
CA SER A 87 -24.99 -25.05 35.59
C SER A 87 -25.32 -24.51 36.98
N ILE A 88 -24.39 -24.68 37.93
CA ILE A 88 -24.49 -24.11 39.28
C ILE A 88 -23.88 -22.71 39.24
N LEU A 89 -24.72 -21.68 39.27
CA LEU A 89 -24.30 -20.30 39.04
C LEU A 89 -24.54 -19.44 40.30
N THR A 90 -23.67 -18.45 40.55
CA THR A 90 -23.81 -17.57 41.72
C THR A 90 -23.44 -16.12 41.41
N CYS A 91 -23.61 -15.23 42.39
CA CYS A 91 -23.10 -13.86 42.32
C CYS A 91 -21.59 -13.76 41.98
N LYS A 92 -20.80 -14.81 42.23
CA LYS A 92 -19.36 -14.86 42.02
C LYS A 92 -18.96 -15.40 40.64
N SER A 93 -19.87 -16.06 39.91
CA SER A 93 -19.58 -16.63 38.59
C SER A 93 -19.13 -15.54 37.61
N SER A 94 -18.06 -15.84 36.87
CA SER A 94 -17.44 -15.01 35.84
C SER A 94 -17.60 -15.67 34.47
N SER A 95 -17.40 -14.92 33.38
CA SER A 95 -17.62 -15.42 32.01
C SER A 95 -19.05 -15.92 31.79
N VAL A 96 -20.04 -15.13 32.26
CA VAL A 96 -21.46 -15.50 32.24
C VAL A 96 -22.29 -14.64 31.29
N ILE A 97 -23.28 -15.27 30.67
CA ILE A 97 -24.47 -14.61 30.14
C ILE A 97 -25.49 -14.51 31.27
N TYR A 98 -26.14 -13.37 31.43
CA TYR A 98 -27.13 -13.09 32.46
C TYR A 98 -28.34 -12.36 31.89
N VAL A 99 -29.46 -12.47 32.60
CA VAL A 99 -30.71 -11.75 32.34
C VAL A 99 -30.94 -10.71 33.44
N ILE A 100 -31.41 -9.53 33.06
CA ILE A 100 -32.07 -8.58 33.95
C ILE A 100 -33.56 -8.56 33.59
N GLU A 101 -34.44 -8.63 34.60
CA GLU A 101 -35.89 -8.73 34.45
C GLU A 101 -36.59 -7.72 35.38
N CYS A 102 -37.42 -6.85 34.79
CA CYS A 102 -38.28 -5.95 35.55
C CYS A 102 -39.37 -6.74 36.28
N GLN A 103 -39.59 -6.46 37.57
CA GLN A 103 -40.55 -7.20 38.39
C GLN A 103 -41.94 -6.60 38.42
N LYS A 104 -42.16 -5.40 37.86
CA LYS A 104 -43.50 -4.83 37.72
C LYS A 104 -44.45 -5.79 37.00
N PRO A 105 -45.64 -6.08 37.56
CA PRO A 105 -46.61 -7.01 36.97
C PRO A 105 -46.93 -6.69 35.51
N ASP A 106 -47.19 -5.41 35.22
CA ASP A 106 -47.67 -4.93 33.91
C ASP A 106 -46.54 -4.68 32.89
N CYS A 107 -45.30 -5.09 33.20
CA CYS A 107 -44.14 -4.86 32.35
C CYS A 107 -43.36 -6.13 32.02
N LYS A 108 -42.77 -6.78 33.04
CA LYS A 108 -41.92 -7.99 32.91
C LYS A 108 -40.85 -7.98 31.81
N LYS A 109 -40.45 -6.81 31.28
CA LYS A 109 -39.45 -6.72 30.22
C LYS A 109 -38.09 -7.26 30.67
N GLN A 110 -37.40 -7.89 29.73
CA GLN A 110 -36.13 -8.59 29.95
C GLN A 110 -35.00 -7.97 29.11
N TYR A 111 -33.78 -8.04 29.64
CA TYR A 111 -32.51 -7.68 29.01
C TYR A 111 -31.53 -8.84 29.17
N VAL A 112 -30.81 -9.20 28.11
CA VAL A 112 -29.68 -10.14 28.16
C VAL A 112 -28.37 -9.34 28.12
N GLY A 113 -27.38 -9.76 28.92
CA GLY A 113 -26.02 -9.23 28.79
C GLY A 113 -24.94 -10.24 29.18
N LYS A 114 -23.70 -10.00 28.74
CA LYS A 114 -22.51 -10.78 29.09
C LYS A 114 -21.61 -10.08 30.11
N THR A 115 -20.76 -10.85 30.80
CA THR A 115 -19.59 -10.32 31.51
C THR A 115 -18.46 -11.33 31.63
N ARG A 116 -17.22 -10.88 31.42
CA ARG A 116 -15.99 -11.64 31.72
C ARG A 116 -15.62 -11.61 33.20
N ASN A 117 -16.01 -10.55 33.92
CA ASN A 117 -15.79 -10.43 35.36
C ASN A 117 -16.92 -11.14 36.14
N SER A 118 -16.82 -11.19 37.48
CA SER A 118 -17.92 -11.74 38.28
C SER A 118 -19.22 -10.95 38.10
N LEU A 119 -20.36 -11.65 38.13
CA LEU A 119 -21.69 -11.03 38.02
C LEU A 119 -21.90 -9.91 39.07
N LYS A 120 -21.36 -10.08 40.29
CA LYS A 120 -21.37 -9.03 41.33
C LYS A 120 -20.68 -7.74 40.88
N SER A 121 -19.52 -7.81 40.23
CA SER A 121 -18.83 -6.63 39.68
C SER A 121 -19.64 -5.97 38.55
N ARG A 122 -20.24 -6.77 37.67
CA ARG A 122 -21.13 -6.27 36.61
C ARG A 122 -22.38 -5.59 37.15
N PHE A 123 -22.99 -6.14 38.20
CA PHE A 123 -24.14 -5.54 38.87
C PHE A 123 -23.82 -4.16 39.48
N SER A 124 -22.65 -3.99 40.11
CA SER A 124 -22.20 -2.67 40.58
C SER A 124 -22.09 -1.64 39.45
N THR A 125 -21.73 -2.07 38.23
CA THR A 125 -21.70 -1.21 37.04
C THR A 125 -23.12 -0.77 36.65
N HIS A 126 -24.09 -1.71 36.61
CA HIS A 126 -25.50 -1.40 36.35
C HIS A 126 -26.10 -0.43 37.38
N LYS A 127 -25.87 -0.69 38.68
CA LYS A 127 -26.29 0.20 39.78
C LYS A 127 -25.76 1.63 39.56
N SER A 128 -24.48 1.78 39.23
CA SER A 128 -23.89 3.09 38.93
C SER A 128 -24.40 3.74 37.64
N ALA A 129 -24.78 2.96 36.61
CA ALA A 129 -25.30 3.49 35.35
C ALA A 129 -26.73 4.03 35.51
N ILE A 130 -27.56 3.34 36.28
CA ILE A 130 -28.93 3.76 36.61
C ILE A 130 -28.87 5.06 37.43
N SER A 131 -28.08 5.13 38.51
CA SER A 131 -27.91 6.35 39.31
C SER A 131 -27.37 7.56 38.55
N ARG A 132 -26.73 7.37 37.39
CA ARG A 132 -26.20 8.43 36.52
C ARG A 132 -27.15 8.83 35.38
N LYS A 133 -28.40 8.34 35.37
CA LYS A 133 -29.42 8.63 34.34
C LYS A 133 -28.93 8.40 32.90
N ASN A 134 -28.34 7.23 32.65
CA ASN A 134 -27.86 6.84 31.32
C ASN A 134 -29.03 6.56 30.34
N HIS A 135 -28.86 6.97 29.07
CA HIS A 135 -29.89 6.95 28.02
C HIS A 135 -30.08 5.63 27.25
N LEU A 136 -29.52 4.51 27.72
CA LEU A 136 -29.81 3.20 27.10
C LEU A 136 -31.18 2.66 27.58
N PRO A 137 -31.96 1.95 26.74
CA PRO A 137 -33.32 1.50 27.08
C PRO A 137 -33.44 0.77 28.41
N LEU A 138 -32.47 -0.09 28.75
CA LEU A 138 -32.38 -0.75 30.06
C LEU A 138 -32.38 0.24 31.25
N TYR A 139 -31.63 1.32 31.14
CA TYR A 139 -31.43 2.27 32.25
C TYR A 139 -32.48 3.38 32.26
N GLU A 140 -32.95 3.82 31.09
CA GLU A 140 -34.11 4.71 31.00
C GLU A 140 -35.35 4.03 31.55
N HIS A 141 -35.55 2.74 31.27
CA HIS A 141 -36.66 1.97 31.83
C HIS A 141 -36.70 2.03 33.36
N PHE A 142 -35.60 1.76 34.06
CA PHE A 142 -35.58 1.83 35.55
C PHE A 142 -35.43 3.25 36.13
N ASN A 143 -35.37 4.28 35.27
CA ASN A 143 -35.41 5.70 35.64
C ASN A 143 -36.71 6.41 35.19
N SER A 144 -37.62 5.71 34.51
CA SER A 144 -38.85 6.29 33.95
C SER A 144 -39.94 6.46 35.02
N ASN A 145 -40.85 7.40 34.83
CA ASN A 145 -42.06 7.50 35.65
C ASN A 145 -42.81 6.16 35.67
N GLY A 146 -42.99 5.58 36.86
CA GLY A 146 -43.65 4.29 37.04
C GLY A 146 -42.73 3.07 37.18
N HIS A 147 -41.40 3.20 37.11
CA HIS A 147 -40.45 2.10 37.38
C HIS A 147 -39.30 2.59 38.27
N SER A 148 -38.64 1.69 38.99
CA SER A 148 -37.57 2.01 39.92
C SER A 148 -36.44 0.97 39.91
N PHE A 149 -35.28 1.32 40.48
CA PHE A 149 -34.18 0.36 40.68
C PHE A 149 -34.56 -0.82 41.60
N GLU A 150 -35.62 -0.70 42.42
CA GLU A 150 -36.08 -1.79 43.28
C GLU A 150 -36.85 -2.87 42.51
N ASP A 151 -37.41 -2.53 41.34
CA ASP A 151 -38.09 -3.45 40.43
C ASP A 151 -37.10 -4.36 39.66
N LEU A 152 -35.79 -4.15 39.77
CA LEU A 152 -34.77 -4.86 39.00
C LEU A 152 -34.39 -6.20 39.67
N LYS A 153 -34.53 -7.32 38.96
CA LYS A 153 -33.86 -8.59 39.31
C LYS A 153 -32.85 -9.00 38.26
N ILE A 154 -31.76 -9.63 38.68
CA ILE A 154 -30.69 -10.13 37.82
C ILE A 154 -30.42 -11.61 38.12
N PHE A 155 -30.09 -12.41 37.11
CA PHE A 155 -29.68 -13.81 37.29
C PHE A 155 -28.81 -14.29 36.12
N PRO A 156 -27.71 -15.03 36.37
CA PRO A 156 -26.91 -15.66 35.32
C PRO A 156 -27.65 -16.88 34.75
N ILE A 157 -27.50 -17.14 33.45
CA ILE A 157 -28.20 -18.23 32.73
C ILE A 157 -27.25 -19.24 32.07
N GLU A 158 -26.02 -18.83 31.75
CA GLU A 158 -25.00 -19.66 31.11
C GLU A 158 -23.60 -19.17 31.53
N GLN A 159 -22.66 -20.09 31.71
CA GLN A 159 -21.24 -19.79 31.96
C GLN A 159 -20.40 -20.47 30.86
N LEU A 160 -19.37 -19.77 30.37
CA LEU A 160 -18.52 -20.23 29.27
C LEU A 160 -17.05 -20.23 29.70
N ASP A 161 -16.34 -21.29 29.34
CA ASP A 161 -14.89 -21.39 29.54
C ASP A 161 -14.11 -20.65 28.43
N ASP A 162 -14.64 -20.64 27.21
CA ASP A 162 -14.10 -19.88 26.07
C ASP A 162 -14.61 -18.42 26.09
N LEU A 163 -13.68 -17.48 26.25
CA LEU A 163 -13.95 -16.04 26.32
C LEU A 163 -14.28 -15.41 24.96
N GLU A 164 -13.99 -16.08 23.84
CA GLU A 164 -14.29 -15.62 22.48
C GLU A 164 -15.72 -15.99 22.05
N MET A 165 -16.33 -16.98 22.71
CA MET A 165 -17.72 -17.40 22.45
C MET A 165 -18.78 -16.52 23.15
N LEU A 166 -18.39 -15.71 24.15
CA LEU A 166 -19.33 -14.87 24.91
C LEU A 166 -20.18 -13.94 24.03
N ASP A 167 -19.61 -13.40 22.95
CA ASP A 167 -20.29 -12.45 22.07
C ASP A 167 -21.35 -13.16 21.21
N LYS A 168 -20.99 -14.31 20.64
CA LYS A 168 -21.90 -15.18 19.87
C LYS A 168 -23.04 -15.72 20.74
N ARG A 169 -22.75 -16.08 22.00
CA ARG A 169 -23.77 -16.56 22.95
C ARG A 169 -24.68 -15.46 23.47
N GLU A 170 -24.19 -14.24 23.69
CA GLU A 170 -25.03 -13.09 24.03
C GLU A 170 -26.05 -12.79 22.91
N MET A 171 -25.59 -12.70 21.65
CA MET A 171 -26.46 -12.54 20.48
C MET A 171 -27.50 -13.66 20.36
N PHE A 172 -27.08 -14.92 20.56
CA PHE A 172 -27.99 -16.07 20.55
C PHE A 172 -29.12 -15.91 21.58
N TRP A 173 -28.79 -15.55 22.82
CA TRP A 173 -29.79 -15.41 23.88
C TRP A 173 -30.71 -14.20 23.70
N ILE A 174 -30.21 -13.09 23.15
CA ILE A 174 -31.05 -11.93 22.79
C ILE A 174 -32.13 -12.34 21.77
N LYS A 175 -31.73 -13.06 20.71
CA LYS A 175 -32.66 -13.56 19.67
C LYS A 175 -33.60 -14.64 20.22
N ALA A 176 -33.09 -15.57 21.04
CA ALA A 176 -33.86 -16.68 21.61
C ALA A 176 -34.94 -16.25 22.61
N LEU A 177 -34.68 -15.18 23.39
CA LEU A 177 -35.62 -14.65 24.38
C LEU A 177 -36.46 -13.47 23.85
N GLY A 178 -36.11 -12.93 22.66
CA GLY A 178 -36.80 -11.78 22.07
C GLY A 178 -36.69 -10.52 22.94
N THR A 179 -35.49 -10.24 23.47
CA THR A 179 -35.26 -9.09 24.35
C THR A 179 -34.89 -7.79 23.61
N GLN A 180 -34.97 -7.79 22.28
CA GLN A 180 -34.77 -6.60 21.44
C GLN A 180 -35.81 -5.51 21.77
N TYR A 181 -35.40 -4.25 21.80
CA TYR A 181 -36.25 -3.09 21.95
C TYR A 181 -37.05 -2.84 20.64
N PRO A 182 -38.35 -2.50 20.68
CA PRO A 182 -39.12 -2.04 21.85
C PRO A 182 -39.69 -3.12 22.77
N GLU A 183 -39.76 -4.38 22.37
CA GLU A 183 -40.44 -5.45 23.14
C GLU A 183 -39.72 -5.78 24.46
N GLY A 184 -38.39 -5.85 24.41
CA GLY A 184 -37.49 -5.97 25.56
C GLY A 184 -36.65 -4.71 25.81
N LEU A 185 -35.45 -4.89 26.36
CA LEU A 185 -34.56 -3.83 26.84
C LEU A 185 -33.16 -3.82 26.20
N ASN A 186 -32.87 -4.75 25.27
CA ASN A 186 -31.67 -4.70 24.42
C ASN A 186 -31.94 -3.81 23.21
N LEU A 187 -31.32 -2.64 23.13
CA LEU A 187 -31.37 -1.81 21.92
C LEU A 187 -30.90 -2.61 20.69
N GLU A 188 -31.55 -2.46 19.53
CA GLU A 188 -31.06 -3.05 18.27
C GLU A 188 -29.71 -2.45 17.88
N THR A 189 -28.65 -3.16 18.31
CA THR A 189 -27.24 -2.85 18.12
C THR A 189 -26.45 -4.16 18.05
N TYR A 190 -26.96 -5.10 17.25
CA TYR A 190 -26.32 -6.39 16.95
C TYR A 190 -26.32 -6.75 15.44
N GLU A 191 -26.53 -5.74 14.60
CA GLU A 191 -25.63 -5.50 13.47
C GLU A 191 -24.85 -4.21 13.81
N SER A 192 -23.64 -4.08 13.27
CA SER A 192 -22.59 -3.08 13.59
C SER A 192 -21.78 -3.32 14.89
N ASP A 193 -20.63 -3.98 14.72
CA ASP A 193 -19.46 -3.80 15.58
C ASP A 193 -18.93 -2.36 15.43
N SER A 194 -19.15 -1.49 16.43
CA SER A 194 -18.25 -0.33 16.64
C SER A 194 -18.35 0.30 18.05
N PRO A 195 -17.29 1.00 18.50
CA PRO A 195 -17.18 1.47 19.88
C PRO A 195 -17.94 2.79 20.17
N ILE A 196 -17.84 3.22 21.44
CA ILE A 196 -18.03 4.59 21.97
C ILE A 196 -17.87 5.68 20.89
N PRO A 197 -18.73 6.72 20.83
CA PRO A 197 -18.76 7.70 19.74
C PRO A 197 -17.48 8.54 19.58
N ILE A 198 -16.48 7.93 18.94
CA ILE A 198 -15.87 8.54 17.76
C ILE A 198 -17.05 8.93 16.86
N LYS A 199 -17.18 10.23 16.51
CA LYS A 199 -18.13 10.71 15.50
C LYS A 199 -18.21 9.65 14.41
N ARG A 200 -19.39 9.11 14.02
CA ARG A 200 -19.52 8.13 12.93
C ARG A 200 -18.58 8.57 11.81
N ARG A 201 -17.43 7.90 11.72
CA ARG A 201 -16.55 8.08 10.59
C ARG A 201 -17.36 7.46 9.48
N LYS A 202 -17.52 8.19 8.39
CA LYS A 202 -17.69 7.52 7.10
C LYS A 202 -16.58 6.48 7.07
N GLU A 203 -16.94 5.21 7.25
CA GLU A 203 -16.40 4.16 6.40
C GLU A 203 -16.47 4.68 4.97
N LEU A 204 -15.51 4.34 4.11
CA LEU A 204 -15.64 4.65 2.69
C LEU A 204 -17.03 4.15 2.30
N SER A 205 -17.94 5.02 1.85
CA SER A 205 -19.32 4.62 1.59
C SER A 205 -19.33 3.91 0.25
N LEU A 206 -18.78 2.70 0.26
CA LEU A 206 -18.65 1.82 -0.88
C LEU A 206 -20.06 1.64 -1.44
N PRO A 207 -20.27 1.87 -2.75
CA PRO A 207 -21.47 1.37 -3.40
C PRO A 207 -21.61 -0.11 -3.05
N VAL A 208 -22.78 -0.53 -2.58
CA VAL A 208 -23.00 -1.89 -2.03
C VAL A 208 -22.47 -2.95 -3.01
N GLU A 209 -22.80 -2.80 -4.29
CA GLU A 209 -22.29 -3.58 -5.43
C GLU A 209 -20.75 -3.76 -5.46
N ALA A 210 -20.00 -2.72 -5.12
CA ALA A 210 -18.54 -2.72 -5.17
C ALA A 210 -17.91 -3.39 -3.94
N GLN A 211 -18.58 -3.32 -2.78
CA GLN A 211 -18.18 -4.05 -1.57
C GLN A 211 -18.54 -5.54 -1.70
N GLU A 212 -19.77 -5.87 -2.10
CA GLU A 212 -20.19 -7.24 -2.39
C GLU A 212 -19.26 -7.93 -3.40
N LYS A 213 -18.88 -7.20 -4.47
CA LYS A 213 -17.88 -7.68 -5.42
C LYS A 213 -16.54 -7.94 -4.74
N LEU A 214 -16.03 -7.00 -3.94
CA LEU A 214 -14.72 -7.15 -3.29
C LEU A 214 -14.68 -8.32 -2.29
N ASP A 215 -15.72 -8.48 -1.48
CA ASP A 215 -15.84 -9.57 -0.51
C ASP A 215 -15.85 -10.93 -1.22
N LYS A 216 -16.64 -11.08 -2.28
CA LYS A 216 -16.66 -12.27 -3.14
C LYS A 216 -15.27 -12.61 -3.71
N TYR A 217 -14.49 -11.61 -4.12
CA TYR A 217 -13.10 -11.83 -4.57
C TYR A 217 -12.17 -12.24 -3.42
N TYR A 218 -12.34 -11.70 -2.21
CA TYR A 218 -11.54 -12.11 -1.05
C TYR A 218 -11.85 -13.53 -0.58
N GLU A 219 -13.13 -13.91 -0.50
CA GLU A 219 -13.56 -15.27 -0.17
C GLU A 219 -13.01 -16.28 -1.18
N SER A 220 -13.23 -16.02 -2.48
CA SER A 220 -12.69 -16.83 -3.58
C SER A 220 -11.16 -17.02 -3.50
N LYS A 221 -10.45 -15.95 -3.13
CA LYS A 221 -8.99 -15.93 -3.01
C LYS A 221 -8.49 -16.73 -1.80
N GLU A 222 -9.16 -16.64 -0.65
CA GLU A 222 -8.79 -17.45 0.53
C GLU A 222 -9.18 -18.92 0.36
N GLU A 223 -10.33 -19.25 -0.22
CA GLU A 223 -10.74 -20.65 -0.48
C GLU A 223 -9.83 -21.31 -1.54
N ALA A 224 -9.40 -20.58 -2.57
CA ALA A 224 -8.39 -21.06 -3.53
C ALA A 224 -7.01 -21.26 -2.86
N ARG A 225 -6.64 -20.40 -1.90
CA ARG A 225 -5.42 -20.53 -1.10
C ARG A 225 -5.48 -21.70 -0.13
N PHE A 226 -6.61 -21.93 0.53
CA PHE A 226 -6.85 -23.11 1.35
C PHE A 226 -6.71 -24.36 0.50
N THR A 227 -7.43 -24.41 -0.63
CA THR A 227 -7.42 -25.56 -1.55
C THR A 227 -6.02 -25.92 -2.05
N ILE A 228 -5.23 -24.95 -2.55
CA ILE A 228 -3.86 -25.24 -3.02
C ILE A 228 -2.91 -25.61 -1.87
N SER A 229 -3.21 -25.20 -0.63
CA SER A 229 -2.44 -25.60 0.55
C SER A 229 -2.71 -27.06 0.92
N THR A 230 -3.98 -27.48 0.96
CA THR A 230 -4.38 -28.89 1.14
C THR A 230 -3.78 -29.79 0.06
N VAL A 231 -3.80 -29.34 -1.20
CA VAL A 231 -3.14 -30.06 -2.31
C VAL A 231 -1.63 -30.19 -2.07
N ASN A 232 -0.96 -29.12 -1.66
CA ASN A 232 0.47 -29.11 -1.38
C ASN A 232 0.85 -30.02 -0.18
N GLU A 233 -0.02 -30.15 0.82
CA GLU A 233 0.17 -31.05 1.97
C GLU A 233 0.00 -32.51 1.56
N LYS A 234 -1.12 -32.88 0.93
CA LYS A 234 -1.35 -34.22 0.35
C LYS A 234 -0.19 -34.67 -0.56
N LEU A 235 0.38 -33.76 -1.35
CA LEU A 235 1.52 -34.06 -2.22
C LEU A 235 2.88 -34.18 -1.48
N LYS A 236 3.04 -33.64 -0.27
CA LYS A 236 4.27 -33.80 0.53
C LYS A 236 4.36 -35.16 1.20
N GLU A 237 3.22 -35.72 1.63
CA GLU A 237 3.14 -37.01 2.34
C GLU A 237 3.53 -38.21 1.47
N LEU A 238 3.43 -38.07 0.14
CA LEU A 238 3.89 -39.09 -0.81
C LEU A 238 5.41 -39.31 -0.71
N SER A 239 5.85 -40.57 -0.69
CA SER A 239 7.27 -40.91 -0.86
C SER A 239 7.40 -41.91 -2.00
N TYR A 240 8.29 -41.63 -2.96
CA TYR A 240 8.49 -42.47 -4.13
C TYR A 240 9.99 -42.51 -4.50
N PRO A 241 10.64 -43.69 -4.43
CA PRO A 241 12.05 -43.86 -4.81
C PRO A 241 12.18 -44.17 -6.31
N GLY A 242 12.89 -43.35 -7.08
CA GLY A 242 13.20 -43.63 -8.49
C GLY A 242 13.45 -42.40 -9.36
N ASN A 243 13.70 -42.61 -10.66
CA ASN A 243 13.93 -41.52 -11.62
C ASN A 243 12.73 -40.57 -11.78
N ASP A 244 11.51 -41.08 -11.56
CA ASP A 244 10.27 -40.30 -11.65
C ASP A 244 10.02 -39.34 -10.48
N GLN A 245 10.94 -39.29 -9.51
CA GLN A 245 10.95 -38.25 -8.48
C GLN A 245 10.93 -36.82 -9.09
N GLN A 246 11.42 -36.65 -10.32
CA GLN A 246 11.31 -35.39 -11.06
C GLN A 246 9.85 -34.95 -11.30
N PHE A 247 8.93 -35.86 -11.63
CA PHE A 247 7.51 -35.55 -11.87
C PHE A 247 6.83 -34.99 -10.60
N LEU A 248 6.99 -35.70 -9.47
CA LEU A 248 6.48 -35.25 -8.17
C LEU A 248 7.14 -33.96 -7.70
N ASN A 249 8.45 -33.80 -7.89
CA ASN A 249 9.16 -32.58 -7.52
C ASN A 249 8.70 -31.37 -8.35
N GLN A 250 8.33 -31.55 -9.63
CA GLN A 250 7.70 -30.47 -10.43
C GLN A 250 6.34 -30.06 -9.85
N LEU A 251 5.44 -31.01 -9.56
CA LEU A 251 4.14 -30.72 -8.95
C LEU A 251 4.27 -30.00 -7.59
N ARG A 252 5.18 -30.48 -6.72
CA ARG A 252 5.51 -29.85 -5.43
C ARG A 252 6.07 -28.43 -5.59
N LYS A 253 6.93 -28.21 -6.58
CA LYS A 253 7.48 -26.87 -6.89
C LYS A 253 6.37 -25.92 -7.35
N MET A 254 5.44 -26.38 -8.20
CA MET A 254 4.31 -25.56 -8.67
C MET A 254 3.34 -25.20 -7.53
N THR A 255 2.94 -26.19 -6.72
CA THR A 255 2.00 -25.99 -5.60
C THR A 255 2.59 -25.11 -4.51
N SER A 256 3.83 -25.36 -4.06
CA SER A 256 4.51 -24.51 -3.07
C SER A 256 4.75 -23.07 -3.56
N LYS A 257 5.03 -22.86 -4.86
CA LYS A 257 5.10 -21.53 -5.50
C LYS A 257 3.76 -20.79 -5.41
N LEU A 258 2.62 -21.48 -5.54
CA LEU A 258 1.30 -20.88 -5.39
C LEU A 258 0.91 -20.65 -3.92
N THR A 259 1.10 -21.62 -3.02
CA THR A 259 0.81 -21.47 -1.58
C THR A 259 1.51 -20.24 -0.97
N SER A 260 2.74 -19.98 -1.38
CA SER A 260 3.55 -18.85 -0.91
C SER A 260 3.39 -17.56 -1.73
N LYS A 261 2.62 -17.56 -2.83
CA LYS A 261 2.50 -16.43 -3.75
C LYS A 261 1.85 -15.23 -3.07
N LYS A 262 2.51 -14.07 -3.11
CA LYS A 262 1.84 -12.80 -2.83
C LYS A 262 0.97 -12.45 -4.02
N ILE A 263 -0.35 -12.48 -3.83
CA ILE A 263 -1.34 -12.31 -4.91
C ILE A 263 -1.41 -10.85 -5.35
N HIS A 264 -1.40 -9.90 -4.41
CA HIS A 264 -1.50 -8.46 -4.69
C HIS A 264 -0.19 -7.73 -4.38
N GLU A 265 0.26 -6.90 -5.32
CA GLU A 265 1.32 -5.92 -5.03
C GLU A 265 0.74 -4.68 -4.34
N ASN A 266 1.61 -3.83 -3.78
CA ASN A 266 1.15 -2.60 -3.16
C ASN A 266 0.85 -1.57 -4.25
N ILE A 267 -0.36 -1.01 -4.25
CA ILE A 267 -0.76 0.05 -5.18
C ILE A 267 -0.29 1.38 -4.62
N TYR A 268 0.76 1.96 -5.22
CA TYR A 268 1.31 3.24 -4.76
C TYR A 268 0.62 4.40 -5.47
N ILE A 269 0.01 5.29 -4.69
CA ILE A 269 -0.66 6.50 -5.16
C ILE A 269 0.18 7.69 -4.70
N GLY A 270 0.86 8.32 -5.65
CA GLY A 270 1.71 9.48 -5.36
C GLY A 270 0.91 10.77 -5.32
N ILE A 271 1.02 11.56 -4.26
CA ILE A 271 0.27 12.81 -4.08
C ILE A 271 1.24 13.99 -4.12
N PHE A 272 1.18 14.76 -5.21
CA PHE A 272 2.12 15.83 -5.56
C PHE A 272 1.40 17.19 -5.60
N GLY A 273 2.17 18.28 -5.57
CA GLY A 273 1.63 19.65 -5.61
C GLY A 273 2.42 20.60 -4.72
N LYS A 274 2.26 21.91 -4.93
CA LYS A 274 2.99 22.94 -4.17
C LYS A 274 2.73 22.85 -2.65
N THR A 275 3.59 23.51 -1.87
CA THR A 275 3.34 23.73 -0.44
C THR A 275 2.06 24.58 -0.28
N GLY A 276 1.28 24.35 0.78
CA GLY A 276 -0.01 25.03 0.99
C GLY A 276 -1.20 24.51 0.15
N ALA A 277 -0.98 23.71 -0.91
CA ALA A 277 -2.06 23.19 -1.77
C ALA A 277 -3.04 22.19 -1.10
N GLY A 278 -2.88 21.88 0.19
CA GLY A 278 -3.82 21.05 0.94
C GLY A 278 -3.64 19.53 0.80
N LYS A 279 -2.46 19.03 0.38
CA LYS A 279 -2.17 17.59 0.23
C LYS A 279 -2.42 16.79 1.52
N SER A 280 -1.79 17.17 2.62
CA SER A 280 -1.98 16.54 3.93
C SER A 280 -3.44 16.64 4.41
N SER A 281 -4.10 17.78 4.15
CA SER A 281 -5.52 17.99 4.45
C SER A 281 -6.44 17.07 3.64
N LEU A 282 -6.14 16.83 2.36
CA LEU A 282 -6.83 15.89 1.48
C LEU A 282 -6.69 14.45 1.99
N ILE A 283 -5.47 14.01 2.30
CA ILE A 283 -5.20 12.65 2.82
C ILE A 283 -5.92 12.43 4.15
N ASN A 284 -5.79 13.37 5.10
CA ASN A 284 -6.51 13.32 6.37
C ASN A 284 -8.04 13.25 6.15
N ALA A 285 -8.59 13.86 5.09
CA ALA A 285 -10.03 13.87 4.82
C ALA A 285 -10.51 12.53 4.24
N LEU A 286 -9.78 12.00 3.26
CA LEU A 286 -10.02 10.69 2.65
C LEU A 286 -9.98 9.55 3.69
N LEU A 287 -9.03 9.64 4.63
CA LEU A 287 -8.87 8.66 5.72
C LEU A 287 -9.82 8.88 6.91
N ASN A 288 -10.62 9.96 6.88
CA ASN A 288 -11.46 10.41 8.00
C ASN A 288 -10.70 10.65 9.32
N GLU A 289 -9.41 10.97 9.21
CA GLU A 289 -8.51 11.18 10.33
C GLU A 289 -8.28 12.67 10.63
N ILE A 290 -8.14 13.00 11.91
CA ILE A 290 -7.89 14.37 12.34
C ILE A 290 -6.41 14.46 12.73
N ASN A 291 -5.65 15.23 11.95
CA ASN A 291 -4.23 15.55 12.18
C ASN A 291 -3.30 14.31 12.20
N LEU A 292 -3.60 13.28 11.39
CA LEU A 292 -2.70 12.16 11.15
C LEU A 292 -1.41 12.62 10.48
N LEU A 293 -1.55 13.39 9.39
CA LEU A 293 -0.48 14.21 8.83
C LEU A 293 -0.62 15.63 9.40
N PRO A 294 0.51 16.33 9.68
CA PRO A 294 0.46 17.72 10.10
C PRO A 294 -0.10 18.62 8.98
N THR A 295 -0.75 19.71 9.39
CA THR A 295 -1.33 20.72 8.50
C THR A 295 -1.05 22.10 9.07
N SER A 296 -0.50 23.00 8.25
CA SER A 296 -0.25 24.40 8.57
C SER A 296 -0.65 25.25 7.38
N ASP A 297 -1.25 26.42 7.65
CA ASP A 297 -1.68 27.38 6.63
C ASP A 297 -0.59 28.43 6.32
N THR A 298 0.47 28.52 7.14
CA THR A 298 1.50 29.57 7.07
C THR A 298 2.88 29.08 6.62
N LYS A 299 3.31 27.88 7.03
CA LYS A 299 4.65 27.31 6.74
C LYS A 299 4.57 25.86 6.24
N ALA A 300 5.65 25.37 5.66
CA ALA A 300 5.78 23.97 5.29
C ALA A 300 5.90 23.08 6.55
N CYS A 301 5.04 22.06 6.66
CA CYS A 301 4.94 21.20 7.85
C CYS A 301 5.15 19.70 7.59
N THR A 302 5.25 19.25 6.32
CA THR A 302 5.58 17.85 5.97
C THR A 302 6.94 17.80 5.26
N SER A 303 7.97 17.33 5.96
CA SER A 303 9.37 17.43 5.52
C SER A 303 10.02 16.14 5.03
N CYS A 304 9.36 15.00 5.12
CA CYS A 304 9.83 13.75 4.52
C CYS A 304 8.73 13.11 3.66
N ILE A 305 9.05 12.07 2.88
CA ILE A 305 8.01 11.22 2.27
C ILE A 305 7.24 10.54 3.40
N VAL A 306 5.92 10.72 3.43
CA VAL A 306 5.04 9.98 4.33
C VAL A 306 4.19 9.01 3.53
N LYS A 307 4.36 7.71 3.81
CA LYS A 307 3.57 6.62 3.23
C LYS A 307 2.50 6.25 4.23
N VAL A 308 1.24 6.17 3.83
CA VAL A 308 0.12 5.75 4.67
C VAL A 308 -0.47 4.48 4.07
N LYS A 309 -0.57 3.41 4.86
CA LYS A 309 -1.14 2.12 4.45
C LYS A 309 -1.86 1.42 5.60
N ALA A 310 -2.74 0.47 5.30
CA ALA A 310 -3.35 -0.39 6.32
C ALA A 310 -2.33 -1.35 6.96
N HIS A 311 -2.63 -1.83 8.16
CA HIS A 311 -1.95 -2.95 8.79
C HIS A 311 -2.19 -4.25 8.00
N GLU A 312 -1.11 -5.03 7.80
CA GLU A 312 -1.18 -6.36 7.15
C GLU A 312 -1.90 -7.38 8.04
N ASP A 313 -1.76 -7.23 9.36
CA ASP A 313 -2.43 -7.97 10.42
C ASP A 313 -3.77 -7.30 10.77
N SER A 314 -4.89 -8.02 10.58
CA SER A 314 -6.25 -7.54 10.84
C SER A 314 -6.57 -7.40 12.33
N VAL A 315 -5.81 -8.03 13.22
CA VAL A 315 -5.99 -7.97 14.68
C VAL A 315 -5.32 -6.71 15.28
N ASN A 316 -4.51 -6.00 14.49
CA ASN A 316 -3.74 -4.85 14.98
C ASN A 316 -4.57 -3.56 14.99
N GLU A 317 -5.21 -3.29 16.14
CA GLU A 317 -5.98 -2.07 16.37
C GLU A 317 -5.13 -0.83 16.72
N LYS A 318 -3.81 -0.95 16.80
CA LYS A 318 -2.91 0.18 17.10
C LYS A 318 -2.49 0.91 15.83
N TYR A 319 -2.15 2.18 15.99
CA TYR A 319 -1.43 2.94 14.98
C TYR A 319 0.06 2.68 15.12
N LYS A 320 0.80 2.63 14.02
CA LYS A 320 2.24 2.41 14.04
C LYS A 320 2.95 3.29 13.02
N ALA A 321 4.05 3.92 13.42
CA ALA A 321 4.93 4.66 12.51
C ALA A 321 6.28 3.96 12.43
N LYS A 322 6.76 3.72 11.21
CA LYS A 322 8.10 3.21 10.92
C LYS A 322 8.90 4.30 10.22
N ILE A 323 9.77 4.93 10.98
CA ILE A 323 10.72 5.95 10.50
C ILE A 323 11.91 5.22 9.93
N THR A 324 12.34 5.61 8.73
CA THR A 324 13.58 5.16 8.09
C THR A 324 14.50 6.36 7.97
N PHE A 325 15.69 6.27 8.55
CA PHE A 325 16.67 7.35 8.48
C PHE A 325 17.53 7.23 7.21
N ILE A 326 18.26 8.29 6.89
CA ILE A 326 19.38 8.23 5.95
C ILE A 326 20.52 7.39 6.53
N SER A 327 21.37 6.83 5.66
CA SER A 327 22.57 6.11 6.09
C SER A 327 23.62 7.07 6.67
N LYS A 328 24.56 6.53 7.46
CA LYS A 328 25.67 7.33 8.02
C LYS A 328 26.50 7.93 6.89
N GLU A 329 26.69 7.19 5.80
CA GLU A 329 27.45 7.59 4.61
C GLU A 329 26.73 8.70 3.82
N GLU A 330 25.41 8.60 3.66
CA GLU A 330 24.59 9.68 3.09
C GLU A 330 24.72 10.96 3.95
N TRP A 331 24.57 10.86 5.28
CA TRP A 331 24.69 12.03 6.15
C TRP A 331 26.10 12.62 6.17
N ILE A 332 27.16 11.81 6.16
CA ILE A 332 28.56 12.26 6.11
C ILE A 332 28.83 13.12 4.86
N LYS A 333 28.27 12.72 3.71
CA LYS A 333 28.36 13.46 2.45
C LYS A 333 27.56 14.77 2.50
N ASP A 334 26.33 14.71 3.02
CA ASP A 334 25.46 15.88 3.12
C ASP A 334 26.04 16.90 4.12
N LEU A 335 26.43 16.47 5.32
CA LEU A 335 27.00 17.28 6.40
C LEU A 335 28.19 18.12 5.93
N LYS A 336 29.10 17.54 5.13
CA LYS A 336 30.23 18.28 4.56
C LYS A 336 29.76 19.43 3.67
N THR A 337 28.73 19.18 2.87
CA THR A 337 28.13 20.20 1.99
C THR A 337 27.40 21.28 2.79
N LEU A 338 26.72 20.90 3.89
CA LEU A 338 26.05 21.86 4.78
C LEU A 338 27.05 22.81 5.45
N VAL A 339 28.14 22.27 6.01
CA VAL A 339 29.19 23.09 6.66
C VAL A 339 29.92 23.98 5.64
N GLU A 340 30.30 23.44 4.46
CA GLU A 340 30.88 24.25 3.37
C GLU A 340 29.96 25.41 2.95
N ASN A 341 28.64 25.20 2.95
CA ASN A 341 27.66 26.23 2.61
C ASN A 341 27.53 27.30 3.71
N CYS A 342 27.47 26.92 4.99
CA CYS A 342 27.39 27.87 6.12
C CYS A 342 28.63 28.77 6.23
N GLN A 343 29.82 28.23 5.92
CA GLN A 343 31.07 28.99 5.96
C GLN A 343 31.18 30.02 4.83
N SER A 344 30.54 29.76 3.68
CA SER A 344 30.63 30.63 2.49
C SER A 344 29.93 31.99 2.60
N ASP A 345 29.25 32.25 3.72
CA ASP A 345 28.59 33.53 4.03
C ASP A 345 29.51 34.48 4.83
N ASN A 346 30.54 33.97 5.53
CA ASN A 346 31.37 34.78 6.44
C ASN A 346 32.56 35.49 5.76
N ASP A 347 33.04 34.97 4.62
CA ASP A 347 34.17 35.52 3.85
C ASP A 347 33.81 36.75 2.99
N GLN A 348 32.60 37.31 3.13
CA GLN A 348 32.16 38.55 2.46
C GLN A 348 32.00 39.75 3.41
N SER A 349 32.65 39.74 4.57
CA SER A 349 32.94 41.00 5.26
C SER A 349 34.03 41.78 4.51
N MET A 350 33.81 43.09 4.30
CA MET A 350 34.66 44.03 3.54
C MET A 350 34.54 44.05 2.00
N SER A 351 33.33 44.32 1.48
CA SER A 351 33.20 45.19 0.30
C SER A 351 31.90 45.99 0.36
N ASP A 352 32.00 47.30 0.63
CA ASP A 352 30.86 48.21 0.60
C ASP A 352 30.34 48.37 -0.84
N SER A 353 29.09 47.97 -1.09
CA SER A 353 28.31 48.39 -2.25
C SER A 353 26.82 48.16 -2.00
N ASP A 354 26.07 49.25 -1.81
CA ASP A 354 24.61 49.26 -1.80
C ASP A 354 24.08 48.95 -3.22
N ASP A 355 23.69 47.70 -3.49
CA ASP A 355 23.04 47.30 -4.75
C ASP A 355 21.79 46.42 -4.45
N GLU A 356 20.60 46.99 -4.58
CA GLU A 356 19.30 46.38 -4.27
C GLU A 356 18.79 45.35 -5.32
N ASP A 357 19.66 44.48 -5.86
CA ASP A 357 19.25 43.37 -6.73
C ASP A 357 18.87 42.11 -5.90
N GLN A 358 17.76 42.23 -5.17
CA GLN A 358 17.25 41.25 -4.20
C GLN A 358 16.62 39.99 -4.85
N ASP A 359 17.39 39.22 -5.63
CA ASP A 359 16.90 38.05 -6.37
C ASP A 359 17.80 36.78 -6.23
N GLY A 360 17.82 36.20 -5.03
CA GLY A 360 17.73 34.73 -4.90
C GLY A 360 18.93 33.87 -4.43
N GLU A 361 20.07 34.43 -3.99
CA GLU A 361 21.27 33.62 -3.68
C GLU A 361 21.48 33.21 -2.21
N ASP A 362 20.87 33.84 -1.20
CA ASP A 362 21.14 33.55 0.23
C ASP A 362 20.63 32.20 0.79
N SER A 363 19.45 31.73 0.36
CA SER A 363 18.80 30.55 0.98
C SER A 363 19.54 29.18 0.99
N GLU A 364 20.78 29.05 0.50
CA GLU A 364 21.58 27.83 0.71
C GLU A 364 22.24 27.82 2.09
N GLY A 365 22.82 28.95 2.49
CA GLY A 365 23.36 29.16 3.83
C GLY A 365 22.23 29.06 4.87
N GLU A 366 21.08 29.70 4.62
CA GLU A 366 19.90 29.62 5.50
C GLU A 366 19.37 28.18 5.68
N MET A 367 19.24 27.39 4.60
CA MET A 367 18.77 26.01 4.69
C MET A 367 19.82 25.08 5.33
N ALA A 368 21.10 25.35 5.10
CA ALA A 368 22.17 24.64 5.78
C ALA A 368 22.15 24.95 7.29
N LYS A 369 21.99 26.23 7.65
CA LYS A 369 21.74 26.70 9.02
C LYS A 369 20.51 25.99 9.61
N GLU A 370 19.34 26.02 8.95
CA GLU A 370 18.10 25.34 9.38
C GLU A 370 18.31 23.83 9.63
N LYS A 371 18.94 23.11 8.70
CA LYS A 371 19.23 21.66 8.85
C LYS A 371 20.21 21.38 10.00
N LEU A 372 21.25 22.18 10.15
CA LEU A 372 22.24 22.00 11.21
C LEU A 372 21.66 22.37 12.58
N THR A 373 20.90 23.46 12.68
CA THR A 373 20.16 23.86 13.89
C THR A 373 19.16 22.80 14.31
N ALA A 374 18.37 22.24 13.38
CA ALA A 374 17.39 21.21 13.69
C ALA A 374 18.02 19.93 14.29
N VAL A 375 19.20 19.52 13.81
CA VAL A 375 19.89 18.29 14.25
C VAL A 375 20.80 18.51 15.47
N TYR A 376 21.51 19.65 15.54
CA TYR A 376 22.59 19.90 16.50
C TYR A 376 22.33 21.08 17.48
N GLY A 377 21.21 21.79 17.34
CA GLY A 377 20.89 23.01 18.11
C GLY A 377 21.53 24.27 17.52
N GLU A 378 21.26 25.43 18.11
CA GLU A 378 21.67 26.76 17.61
C GLU A 378 23.18 26.91 17.33
N GLU A 379 24.03 26.22 18.09
CA GLU A 379 25.49 26.20 17.86
C GLU A 379 25.91 25.37 16.64
N GLY A 380 25.00 24.55 16.09
CA GLY A 380 25.24 23.61 15.00
C GLY A 380 25.86 24.24 13.74
N PRO A 381 25.31 25.36 13.22
CA PRO A 381 25.88 26.04 12.05
C PRO A 381 27.25 26.67 12.27
N SER A 382 27.63 26.92 13.53
CA SER A 382 28.92 27.54 13.91
C SER A 382 30.05 26.53 14.14
N LYS A 383 29.73 25.23 14.20
CA LYS A 383 30.69 24.15 14.46
C LYS A 383 31.34 23.62 13.18
N SER A 384 32.59 23.20 13.31
CA SER A 384 33.34 22.58 12.21
C SER A 384 32.79 21.19 11.85
N TYR A 385 33.15 20.73 10.65
CA TYR A 385 32.76 19.41 10.16
C TYR A 385 33.16 18.28 11.12
N ASP A 386 34.39 18.32 11.65
CA ASP A 386 34.92 17.27 12.53
C ASP A 386 34.28 17.31 13.92
N GLU A 387 33.97 18.49 14.46
CA GLU A 387 33.20 18.61 15.71
C GLU A 387 31.80 18.00 15.57
N LEU A 388 31.08 18.33 14.49
CA LEU A 388 29.75 17.79 14.22
C LEU A 388 29.77 16.28 13.94
N LEU A 389 30.79 15.79 13.25
CA LEU A 389 30.96 14.36 12.96
C LEU A 389 31.21 13.53 14.22
N ASN A 390 31.85 14.11 15.23
CA ASN A 390 32.09 13.47 16.54
C ASN A 390 30.85 13.45 17.45
N ILE A 391 29.78 14.20 17.15
CA ILE A 391 28.52 14.14 17.90
C ILE A 391 27.78 12.84 17.58
N LYS A 392 27.62 11.98 18.59
CA LYS A 392 26.98 10.67 18.44
C LYS A 392 25.46 10.77 18.25
N LEU A 393 25.02 10.80 16.99
CA LEU A 393 23.61 10.71 16.62
C LEU A 393 23.10 9.25 16.65
N GLU A 394 22.32 8.89 17.68
CA GLU A 394 21.71 7.56 17.83
C GLU A 394 20.89 7.14 16.58
N MET A 395 20.21 8.09 15.93
CA MET A 395 19.38 7.82 14.74
C MET A 395 20.18 7.37 13.51
N LEU A 396 21.50 7.60 13.48
CA LEU A 396 22.41 7.08 12.46
C LEU A 396 23.03 5.74 12.84
N SER A 397 22.88 5.31 14.10
CA SER A 397 23.33 3.99 14.58
C SER A 397 22.30 2.89 14.34
N SER A 398 21.01 3.24 14.24
CA SER A 398 19.94 2.33 13.84
C SER A 398 19.20 2.87 12.61
N PRO A 399 19.15 2.15 11.48
CA PRO A 399 18.56 2.67 10.24
C PRO A 399 17.04 2.87 10.30
N LYS A 400 16.36 2.32 11.32
CA LYS A 400 14.90 2.30 11.44
C LYS A 400 14.46 2.48 12.90
N LYS A 401 13.48 3.35 13.14
CA LYS A 401 12.77 3.50 14.42
C LYS A 401 11.29 3.16 14.25
N THR A 402 10.71 2.51 15.25
CA THR A 402 9.29 2.14 15.27
C THR A 402 8.61 2.78 16.47
N ILE A 403 7.48 3.44 16.23
CA ILE A 403 6.60 4.05 17.23
C ILE A 403 5.24 3.34 17.12
N SER A 404 4.54 3.13 18.22
CA SER A 404 3.20 2.56 18.22
C SER A 404 2.33 3.24 19.28
N ALA A 405 1.12 3.62 18.87
CA ALA A 405 0.20 4.46 19.62
C ALA A 405 -1.22 3.86 19.57
N LYS A 406 -2.04 4.17 20.58
CA LYS A 406 -3.46 3.77 20.64
C LYS A 406 -4.38 4.76 19.92
N SER A 407 -3.90 5.97 19.62
CA SER A 407 -4.68 7.01 18.93
C SER A 407 -3.85 7.80 17.94
N VAL A 408 -4.50 8.42 16.94
CA VAL A 408 -3.83 9.37 16.03
C VAL A 408 -3.26 10.57 16.76
N LYS A 409 -3.92 11.09 17.81
CA LYS A 409 -3.41 12.24 18.58
C LYS A 409 -2.06 11.94 19.23
N GLU A 410 -1.93 10.74 19.80
CA GLU A 410 -0.69 10.22 20.39
C GLU A 410 0.37 9.98 19.31
N LEU A 411 0.02 9.26 18.23
CA LEU A 411 0.94 9.03 17.10
C LEU A 411 1.47 10.34 16.51
N SER A 412 0.57 11.29 16.22
CA SER A 412 0.86 12.60 15.65
C SER A 412 1.84 13.39 16.52
N LYS A 413 1.63 13.41 17.85
CA LYS A 413 2.56 14.02 18.80
C LYS A 413 3.96 13.42 18.68
N ASP A 414 4.08 12.10 18.65
CA ASP A 414 5.37 11.41 18.68
C ASP A 414 6.11 11.47 17.33
N ILE A 415 5.38 11.50 16.20
CA ILE A 415 5.97 11.60 14.85
C ILE A 415 6.33 13.02 14.43
N ASN A 416 5.77 14.06 15.05
CA ASN A 416 5.98 15.46 14.64
C ASN A 416 7.47 15.83 14.57
N GLN A 417 8.28 15.43 15.55
CA GLN A 417 9.74 15.64 15.57
C GLN A 417 10.52 14.98 14.40
N TYR A 418 9.87 14.15 13.56
CA TYR A 418 10.46 13.50 12.37
C TYR A 418 9.82 13.98 11.06
N ILE A 419 8.71 14.72 11.12
CA ILE A 419 7.92 15.14 9.95
C ILE A 419 7.82 16.67 9.84
N ARG A 420 7.86 17.42 10.95
CA ARG A 420 7.67 18.87 10.97
C ARG A 420 9.00 19.61 10.94
N SER A 421 9.11 20.53 9.98
CA SER A 421 10.15 21.56 9.89
C SER A 421 9.78 22.83 10.68
N ASP A 422 8.49 23.03 10.98
CA ASP A 422 7.92 24.21 11.64
C ASP A 422 7.72 23.99 13.16
N MET A 423 8.72 23.43 13.82
CA MET A 423 8.74 23.22 15.28
C MET A 423 9.47 24.38 15.98
N ASP A 424 9.09 24.69 17.22
CA ASP A 424 9.71 25.75 18.03
C ASP A 424 11.18 25.42 18.35
N GLU A 425 12.04 26.43 18.46
CA GLU A 425 13.51 26.30 18.54
C GLU A 425 13.98 25.46 19.75
N GLU A 426 13.24 25.47 20.86
CA GLU A 426 13.49 24.63 22.04
C GLU A 426 13.26 23.12 21.78
N THR A 427 12.59 22.74 20.68
CA THR A 427 12.21 21.35 20.38
C THR A 427 13.04 20.73 19.26
N LYS A 428 13.93 19.80 19.62
CA LYS A 428 14.78 19.06 18.66
C LYS A 428 13.94 18.42 17.55
N SER A 429 14.30 18.68 16.29
CA SER A 429 13.61 18.13 15.12
C SER A 429 14.56 17.37 14.20
N TYR A 430 14.33 16.07 14.09
CA TYR A 430 15.22 15.13 13.39
C TYR A 430 14.91 14.99 11.90
N TRP A 431 14.02 15.82 11.36
CA TRP A 431 13.58 15.69 9.97
C TRP A 431 14.71 15.68 8.91
N PRO A 432 15.86 16.38 9.07
CA PRO A 432 16.94 16.30 8.08
C PRO A 432 17.55 14.89 7.95
N LEU A 433 17.43 14.07 9.00
CA LEU A 433 17.91 12.69 9.03
C LEU A 433 16.87 11.68 8.49
N VAL A 434 15.64 12.11 8.18
CA VAL A 434 14.50 11.20 7.90
C VAL A 434 14.28 11.01 6.41
N LYS A 435 14.59 9.80 5.94
CA LYS A 435 14.44 9.37 4.53
C LYS A 435 12.98 9.12 4.14
N SER A 436 12.21 8.47 5.01
CA SER A 436 10.74 8.37 4.89
C SER A 436 10.10 7.84 6.16
N VAL A 437 8.87 8.26 6.43
CA VAL A 437 7.99 7.68 7.46
C VAL A 437 6.93 6.79 6.78
N THR A 438 6.68 5.61 7.34
CA THR A 438 5.56 4.75 6.94
C THR A 438 4.59 4.63 8.11
N LEU A 439 3.42 5.25 7.97
CA LEU A 439 2.29 5.15 8.88
C LEU A 439 1.45 3.92 8.51
N TYR A 440 1.14 3.13 9.52
CA TYR A 440 0.26 1.97 9.46
C TYR A 440 -1.00 2.30 10.25
N LEU A 441 -2.14 2.13 9.60
CA LEU A 441 -3.47 2.40 10.16
C LEU A 441 -4.20 1.08 10.48
N PRO A 442 -5.02 1.03 11.54
CA PRO A 442 -5.93 -0.08 11.79
C PRO A 442 -6.79 -0.36 10.54
N ARG A 443 -7.05 -1.64 10.25
CA ARG A 443 -7.69 -2.06 8.99
C ARG A 443 -9.15 -1.61 8.84
N ARG A 444 -9.83 -1.25 9.93
CA ARG A 444 -11.19 -0.67 9.96
C ARG A 444 -11.24 0.82 9.58
N GLN A 445 -10.30 1.30 8.76
CA GLN A 445 -10.26 2.68 8.26
C GLN A 445 -10.45 2.71 6.75
N ASN A 446 -10.75 3.89 6.20
CA ASN A 446 -11.05 4.15 4.78
C ASN A 446 -9.92 3.85 3.79
N LEU A 447 -8.89 3.12 4.21
CA LEU A 447 -7.73 2.79 3.41
C LEU A 447 -7.81 1.33 2.97
N LEU A 448 -8.14 1.16 1.69
CA LEU A 448 -8.21 -0.14 1.02
C LEU A 448 -6.90 -0.93 1.20
N ASP A 449 -7.01 -2.25 1.34
CA ASP A 449 -5.86 -3.12 1.55
C ASP A 449 -4.81 -2.98 0.44
N ASN A 450 -3.53 -3.11 0.77
CA ASN A 450 -2.41 -2.95 -0.16
C ASN A 450 -2.29 -1.56 -0.84
N VAL A 451 -3.25 -0.64 -0.71
CA VAL A 451 -3.10 0.75 -1.17
C VAL A 451 -2.13 1.49 -0.24
N VAL A 452 -1.22 2.24 -0.86
CA VAL A 452 -0.23 3.08 -0.18
C VAL A 452 -0.36 4.50 -0.72
N LEU A 453 -0.99 5.37 0.07
CA LEU A 453 -1.00 6.81 -0.21
C LEU A 453 0.38 7.37 0.13
N VAL A 454 0.98 8.14 -0.77
CA VAL A 454 2.32 8.72 -0.58
C VAL A 454 2.22 10.24 -0.64
N ASP A 455 2.27 10.89 0.52
CA ASP A 455 2.41 12.34 0.60
C ASP A 455 3.86 12.71 0.29
N PHE A 456 4.05 13.54 -0.75
CA PHE A 456 5.35 14.10 -1.07
C PHE A 456 5.46 15.53 -0.50
N PRO A 457 6.63 15.94 0.02
CA PRO A 457 6.86 17.33 0.37
C PRO A 457 6.60 18.25 -0.84
N GLY A 458 6.06 19.44 -0.58
CA GLY A 458 5.53 20.30 -1.64
C GLY A 458 6.60 21.00 -2.46
N THR A 459 6.39 21.12 -3.78
CA THR A 459 7.37 21.65 -4.74
C THR A 459 7.73 23.14 -4.58
N GLY A 460 7.15 23.82 -3.59
CA GLY A 460 7.49 25.20 -3.21
C GLY A 460 8.19 25.29 -1.86
N ASP A 461 8.58 24.14 -1.29
CA ASP A 461 9.50 24.09 -0.18
C ASP A 461 10.92 24.41 -0.67
N THR A 462 11.70 25.16 0.10
CA THR A 462 13.08 25.54 -0.24
C THR A 462 13.99 24.32 -0.36
N ASN A 463 13.66 23.22 0.33
CA ASN A 463 14.55 22.07 0.45
C ASN A 463 14.73 21.28 -0.86
N LYS A 464 15.98 21.31 -1.34
CA LYS A 464 16.42 20.72 -2.60
C LYS A 464 16.33 19.19 -2.64
N ASP A 465 16.50 18.47 -1.53
CA ASP A 465 16.48 17.01 -1.54
C ASP A 465 15.04 16.50 -1.53
N ARG A 466 14.20 17.17 -0.73
CA ARG A 466 12.78 16.87 -0.55
C ARG A 466 11.99 16.91 -1.84
N ASN A 467 12.17 17.96 -2.64
CA ASN A 467 11.50 18.13 -3.92
C ASN A 467 11.88 17.08 -4.99
N GLU A 468 12.83 16.16 -4.72
CA GLU A 468 13.44 15.25 -5.73
C GLU A 468 13.12 13.79 -5.48
N MET A 469 12.97 13.42 -4.20
CA MET A 469 12.57 12.07 -3.82
C MET A 469 11.35 11.59 -4.62
N TRP A 470 10.41 12.51 -4.91
CA TRP A 470 9.19 12.20 -5.65
C TRP A 470 9.45 11.68 -7.08
N LYS A 471 10.48 12.17 -7.78
CA LYS A 471 10.85 11.66 -9.12
C LYS A 471 11.39 10.24 -9.08
N ARG A 472 12.24 9.92 -8.09
CA ARG A 472 12.71 8.53 -7.85
C ARG A 472 11.57 7.57 -7.47
N TYR A 473 10.48 8.10 -6.91
CA TYR A 473 9.28 7.31 -6.57
C TYR A 473 8.22 7.24 -7.68
N LEU A 474 8.20 8.15 -8.68
CA LEU A 474 7.30 8.06 -9.84
C LEU A 474 7.31 6.68 -10.50
N ASN A 475 8.51 6.10 -10.65
CA ASN A 475 8.71 4.79 -11.29
C ASN A 475 8.09 3.62 -10.51
N LYS A 476 7.55 3.88 -9.30
CA LYS A 476 6.83 2.94 -8.43
C LYS A 476 5.35 3.29 -8.27
N CYS A 477 4.92 4.49 -8.67
CA CYS A 477 3.53 4.93 -8.57
C CYS A 477 2.68 4.29 -9.67
N THR A 478 1.63 3.56 -9.29
CA THR A 478 0.61 3.04 -10.20
C THR A 478 -0.41 4.11 -10.58
N SER A 479 -0.63 5.09 -9.68
CA SER A 479 -1.46 6.27 -9.90
C SER A 479 -0.74 7.53 -9.40
N VAL A 480 -0.97 8.66 -10.06
CA VAL A 480 -0.38 9.96 -9.71
C VAL A 480 -1.46 11.02 -9.55
N TRP A 481 -1.54 11.61 -8.35
CA TRP A 481 -2.49 12.66 -8.00
C TRP A 481 -1.78 14.02 -7.91
N ILE A 482 -2.19 14.99 -8.73
CA ILE A 482 -1.60 16.33 -8.79
C ILE A 482 -2.57 17.33 -8.15
N VAL A 483 -2.19 17.86 -7.00
CA VAL A 483 -3.02 18.73 -6.15
C VAL A 483 -2.68 20.20 -6.39
N SER A 484 -3.70 21.00 -6.68
CA SER A 484 -3.61 22.46 -6.89
C SER A 484 -4.73 23.17 -6.15
N GLU A 485 -4.56 24.45 -5.82
CA GLU A 485 -5.65 25.29 -5.30
C GLU A 485 -6.53 25.75 -6.44
N ILE A 486 -7.86 25.69 -6.30
CA ILE A 486 -8.77 26.03 -7.41
C ILE A 486 -8.60 27.45 -7.94
N THR A 487 -8.23 28.40 -7.07
CA THR A 487 -8.12 29.84 -7.39
C THR A 487 -7.01 30.16 -8.39
N ARG A 488 -6.04 29.27 -8.57
CA ARG A 488 -4.93 29.41 -9.54
C ARG A 488 -4.69 28.15 -10.37
N ALA A 489 -5.60 27.17 -10.35
CA ALA A 489 -5.34 25.84 -10.92
C ALA A 489 -5.10 25.87 -12.44
N GLU A 490 -5.83 26.70 -13.18
CA GLU A 490 -5.68 26.85 -14.64
C GLU A 490 -4.31 27.47 -15.03
N SER A 491 -3.65 28.17 -14.11
CA SER A 491 -2.36 28.85 -14.31
C SER A 491 -1.23 28.30 -13.42
N ASP A 492 -1.44 27.19 -12.69
CA ASP A 492 -0.43 26.62 -11.78
C ASP A 492 0.70 25.97 -12.59
N GLN A 493 1.79 26.73 -12.75
CA GLN A 493 2.98 26.27 -13.44
C GLN A 493 3.65 25.07 -12.76
N ASN A 494 3.50 24.90 -11.44
CA ASN A 494 4.05 23.73 -10.74
C ASN A 494 3.24 22.48 -11.08
N ALA A 495 1.91 22.56 -11.06
CA ALA A 495 1.04 21.46 -11.52
C ALA A 495 1.34 21.10 -12.98
N SER A 496 1.50 22.09 -13.87
CA SER A 496 1.90 21.87 -15.28
C SER A 496 3.28 21.22 -15.42
N LYS A 497 4.28 21.65 -14.63
CA LYS A 497 5.63 21.05 -14.59
C LYS A 497 5.58 19.60 -14.09
N ILE A 498 4.80 19.32 -13.04
CA ILE A 498 4.60 17.96 -12.51
C ILE A 498 3.94 17.08 -13.58
N LEU A 499 2.83 17.51 -14.18
CA LEU A 499 2.13 16.75 -15.24
C LEU A 499 3.07 16.39 -16.39
N LYS A 500 3.80 17.37 -16.93
CA LYS A 500 4.80 17.16 -18.00
C LYS A 500 5.93 16.21 -17.58
N SER A 501 6.33 16.24 -16.31
CA SER A 501 7.31 15.29 -15.77
C SER A 501 6.73 13.87 -15.68
N VAL A 502 5.51 13.72 -15.18
CA VAL A 502 4.82 12.42 -15.04
C VAL A 502 4.62 11.77 -16.41
N LEU A 503 4.11 12.52 -17.39
CA LEU A 503 3.92 12.05 -18.76
C LEU A 503 5.25 11.55 -19.38
N LYS A 504 6.35 12.28 -19.19
CA LYS A 504 7.69 11.81 -19.60
C LYS A 504 8.12 10.52 -18.90
N HIS A 505 7.83 10.35 -17.62
CA HIS A 505 8.16 9.10 -16.91
C HIS A 505 7.27 7.92 -17.34
N ILE A 506 6.02 8.16 -17.77
CA ILE A 506 5.15 7.12 -18.38
C ILE A 506 5.77 6.60 -19.69
N ALA A 507 6.31 7.49 -20.52
CA ALA A 507 7.16 7.09 -21.65
C ALA A 507 8.39 6.31 -21.13
N GLY A 508 9.07 6.87 -20.13
CA GLY A 508 10.33 6.41 -19.56
C GLY A 508 10.35 5.15 -18.69
N GLY A 509 9.29 4.33 -18.74
CA GLY A 509 9.22 3.06 -18.00
C GLY A 509 8.40 3.08 -16.71
N GLY A 510 7.76 4.19 -16.37
CA GLY A 510 6.88 4.30 -15.21
C GLY A 510 5.73 3.27 -15.22
N GLN A 511 5.29 2.92 -14.01
CA GLN A 511 4.13 2.03 -13.75
C GLN A 511 2.80 2.78 -13.71
N CYS A 512 2.81 4.09 -13.93
CA CYS A 512 1.65 4.96 -13.78
C CYS A 512 0.62 4.71 -14.90
N GLU A 513 -0.59 4.32 -14.52
CA GLU A 513 -1.67 3.97 -15.44
C GLU A 513 -2.69 5.11 -15.61
N ASN A 514 -2.86 5.95 -14.58
CA ASN A 514 -3.75 7.11 -14.62
C ASN A 514 -3.19 8.30 -13.83
N ILE A 515 -3.69 9.50 -14.17
CA ILE A 515 -3.35 10.76 -13.51
C ILE A 515 -4.64 11.43 -13.02
N THR A 516 -4.68 11.83 -11.75
CA THR A 516 -5.82 12.52 -11.14
C THR A 516 -5.43 13.95 -10.79
N ILE A 517 -6.04 14.95 -11.41
CA ILE A 517 -5.88 16.36 -11.00
C ILE A 517 -6.90 16.67 -9.92
N ILE A 518 -6.48 17.26 -8.81
CA ILE A 518 -7.34 17.55 -7.65
C ILE A 518 -7.22 19.02 -7.29
N CYS A 519 -8.28 19.77 -7.58
CA CYS A 519 -8.42 21.18 -7.23
C CYS A 519 -9.01 21.29 -5.82
N THR A 520 -8.21 21.72 -4.85
CA THR A 520 -8.61 21.88 -3.45
C THR A 520 -9.08 23.30 -3.13
N LYS A 521 -9.55 23.51 -1.89
CA LYS A 521 -10.00 24.80 -1.35
C LYS A 521 -11.17 25.39 -2.15
N THR A 522 -12.06 24.54 -2.67
CA THR A 522 -13.18 24.97 -3.52
C THR A 522 -14.22 25.84 -2.81
N ASP A 523 -14.27 25.73 -1.49
CA ASP A 523 -15.04 26.56 -0.56
C ASP A 523 -14.59 28.02 -0.46
N ILE A 524 -13.41 28.39 -1.00
CA ILE A 524 -12.98 29.80 -1.04
C ILE A 524 -13.73 30.52 -2.18
N VAL A 525 -14.64 31.42 -1.79
CA VAL A 525 -15.20 32.49 -2.63
C VAL A 525 -14.39 33.75 -2.32
N GLY A 526 -14.00 34.51 -3.35
CA GLY A 526 -13.19 35.72 -3.15
C GLY A 526 -13.97 36.83 -2.43
N ILE A 527 -13.25 37.79 -1.86
CA ILE A 527 -13.83 39.07 -1.44
C ILE A 527 -14.17 39.84 -2.72
N GLU A 528 -15.37 40.39 -2.79
CA GLU A 528 -15.83 41.16 -3.94
C GLU A 528 -15.15 42.54 -3.96
N SER A 529 -14.55 42.88 -5.10
CA SER A 529 -14.15 44.26 -5.41
C SER A 529 -15.28 44.88 -6.24
N ASP A 530 -16.04 45.75 -5.59
CA ASP A 530 -16.96 46.75 -6.17
C ASP A 530 -17.95 46.26 -7.25
N ASP A 531 -19.10 45.76 -6.79
CA ASP A 531 -20.38 46.06 -7.47
C ASP A 531 -20.99 47.28 -6.76
N MET A 532 -20.52 48.48 -7.12
CA MET A 532 -21.12 49.75 -6.69
C MET A 532 -22.48 49.93 -7.39
N GLY A 533 -23.52 49.29 -6.86
CA GLY A 533 -24.86 49.31 -7.45
C GLY A 533 -25.95 48.71 -6.56
N ASN A 534 -26.67 49.59 -5.86
CA ASN A 534 -27.91 49.35 -5.10
C ASN A 534 -27.80 48.58 -3.77
N GLU A 535 -27.58 49.35 -2.70
CA GLU A 535 -28.09 49.02 -1.37
C GLU A 535 -29.63 48.93 -1.40
N HIS A 536 -30.17 47.73 -1.28
CA HIS A 536 -31.50 47.51 -0.74
C HIS A 536 -31.37 46.70 0.55
N HIS A 537 -31.51 47.41 1.68
CA HIS A 537 -31.64 46.82 3.00
C HIS A 537 -32.92 45.97 3.06
N GLY A 538 -32.78 44.67 2.84
CA GLY A 538 -33.70 43.65 3.30
C GLY A 538 -32.94 42.64 4.16
N GLU A 539 -33.52 42.26 5.29
CA GLU A 539 -32.96 41.23 6.17
C GLU A 539 -32.85 39.91 5.40
N SER A 540 -31.64 39.59 4.93
CA SER A 540 -31.37 38.36 4.19
C SER A 540 -31.05 37.26 5.20
N SER A 541 -31.93 36.26 5.30
CA SER A 541 -31.69 35.11 6.17
C SER A 541 -30.42 34.35 5.74
N GLU A 542 -29.70 33.77 6.71
CA GLU A 542 -28.42 33.06 6.48
C GLU A 542 -28.51 31.98 5.38
N ASN A 543 -29.69 31.37 5.21
CA ASN A 543 -29.93 30.38 4.14
C ASN A 543 -29.74 31.00 2.75
N SER A 544 -30.26 32.21 2.51
CA SER A 544 -30.20 32.86 1.20
C SER A 544 -28.77 33.24 0.77
N GLU A 545 -27.89 33.54 1.74
CA GLU A 545 -26.49 33.86 1.46
C GLU A 545 -25.67 32.59 1.19
N ASN A 546 -25.95 31.50 1.92
CA ASN A 546 -25.32 30.20 1.72
C ASN A 546 -25.68 29.59 0.35
N ASP A 547 -26.93 29.71 -0.11
CA ASP A 547 -27.33 29.26 -1.44
C ASP A 547 -26.60 30.04 -2.56
N ARG A 548 -26.52 31.38 -2.44
CA ARG A 548 -25.71 32.22 -3.37
C ARG A 548 -24.23 31.79 -3.38
N LYS A 549 -23.64 31.49 -2.22
CA LYS A 549 -22.26 30.99 -2.10
C LYS A 549 -22.10 29.62 -2.77
N ARG A 550 -23.04 28.69 -2.54
CA ARG A 550 -23.10 27.35 -3.14
C ARG A 550 -23.16 27.41 -4.66
N GLU A 551 -24.08 28.20 -5.24
CA GLU A 551 -24.17 28.38 -6.70
C GLU A 551 -22.89 28.96 -7.31
N LYS A 552 -22.31 30.01 -6.70
CA LYS A 552 -21.03 30.59 -7.12
C LYS A 552 -19.91 29.54 -7.13
N ILE A 553 -19.85 28.67 -6.12
CA ILE A 553 -18.88 27.57 -6.03
C ILE A 553 -19.11 26.52 -7.11
N LEU A 554 -20.34 26.01 -7.29
CA LEU A 554 -20.64 24.97 -8.27
C LEU A 554 -20.36 25.44 -9.71
N LYS A 555 -20.72 26.70 -10.04
CA LYS A 555 -20.43 27.33 -11.35
C LYS A 555 -18.92 27.45 -11.60
N LYS A 556 -18.15 27.90 -10.59
CA LYS A 556 -16.68 27.98 -10.63
C LYS A 556 -16.05 26.60 -10.80
N ASN A 557 -16.46 25.62 -10.00
CA ASN A 557 -15.96 24.25 -10.03
C ASN A 557 -16.17 23.61 -11.41
N LYS A 558 -17.40 23.69 -11.96
CA LYS A 558 -17.74 23.15 -13.28
C LYS A 558 -16.90 23.78 -14.41
N LYS A 559 -16.67 25.10 -14.36
CA LYS A 559 -15.83 25.82 -15.33
C LYS A 559 -14.37 25.32 -15.28
N VAL A 560 -13.75 25.38 -14.09
CA VAL A 560 -12.33 25.00 -13.90
C VAL A 560 -12.10 23.53 -14.25
N LYS A 561 -13.01 22.63 -13.82
CA LYS A 561 -12.96 21.20 -14.13
C LYS A 561 -12.96 20.94 -15.64
N THR A 562 -13.88 21.57 -16.38
CA THR A 562 -13.97 21.42 -17.85
C THR A 562 -12.71 21.91 -18.57
N ASN A 563 -12.17 23.05 -18.16
CA ASN A 563 -10.99 23.65 -18.78
C ASN A 563 -9.70 22.88 -18.48
N LEU A 564 -9.53 22.41 -17.24
CA LEU A 564 -8.39 21.59 -16.84
C LEU A 564 -8.40 20.22 -17.53
N THR A 565 -9.55 19.56 -17.64
CA THR A 565 -9.65 18.28 -18.38
C THR A 565 -9.13 18.47 -19.81
N ARG A 566 -9.64 19.46 -20.55
CA ARG A 566 -9.19 19.76 -21.93
C ARG A 566 -7.69 20.06 -21.98
N SER A 567 -7.20 20.97 -21.14
CA SER A 567 -5.79 21.40 -21.14
C SER A 567 -4.82 20.27 -20.78
N CYS A 568 -5.19 19.40 -19.83
CA CYS A 568 -4.39 18.25 -19.43
C CYS A 568 -4.40 17.15 -20.51
N GLU A 569 -5.57 16.85 -21.09
CA GLU A 569 -5.67 15.93 -22.23
C GLU A 569 -4.88 16.41 -23.45
N ASP A 570 -4.99 17.69 -23.82
CA ASP A 570 -4.23 18.26 -24.93
C ASP A 570 -2.71 18.18 -24.68
N THR A 571 -2.29 18.39 -23.43
CA THR A 571 -0.88 18.23 -23.02
C THR A 571 -0.44 16.76 -23.12
N ALA A 572 -1.29 15.82 -22.71
CA ALA A 572 -1.01 14.40 -22.81
C ALA A 572 -0.97 13.90 -24.27
N LYS A 573 -1.93 14.29 -25.10
CA LYS A 573 -1.98 13.99 -26.54
C LYS A 573 -0.72 14.49 -27.26
N LYS A 574 -0.26 15.72 -26.94
CA LYS A 574 0.98 16.29 -27.47
C LYS A 574 2.26 15.59 -27.03
N MET A 575 2.26 14.90 -25.88
CA MET A 575 3.45 14.21 -25.33
C MET A 575 3.48 12.70 -25.59
N LEU A 576 2.32 12.04 -25.65
CA LEU A 576 2.19 10.58 -25.74
C LEU A 576 1.52 10.09 -27.03
N GLY A 577 0.95 11.00 -27.83
CA GLY A 577 0.11 10.72 -28.99
C GLY A 577 -1.31 10.28 -28.62
N ASN A 578 -2.26 10.48 -29.54
CA ASN A 578 -3.70 10.21 -29.34
C ASN A 578 -3.96 8.79 -28.81
N GLU A 579 -3.39 7.78 -29.48
CA GLU A 579 -3.55 6.36 -29.10
C GLU A 579 -3.09 6.01 -27.67
N ALA A 580 -2.26 6.83 -27.01
CA ALA A 580 -1.87 6.62 -25.62
C ALA A 580 -2.88 7.19 -24.62
N THR A 581 -3.73 8.11 -25.07
CA THR A 581 -4.68 8.88 -24.26
C THR A 581 -6.14 8.49 -24.49
N ASP A 582 -6.42 7.64 -25.49
CA ASP A 582 -7.78 7.18 -25.82
C ASP A 582 -8.39 6.22 -24.77
N HIS A 583 -7.63 5.85 -23.73
CA HIS A 583 -8.17 5.15 -22.57
C HIS A 583 -9.04 6.11 -21.75
N LYS A 584 -10.37 5.91 -21.81
CA LYS A 584 -11.34 6.55 -20.90
C LYS A 584 -10.82 6.47 -19.47
N ASP A 585 -10.74 7.60 -18.76
CA ASP A 585 -10.19 7.73 -17.39
C ASP A 585 -8.66 7.82 -17.24
N PHE A 586 -7.87 7.95 -18.33
CA PHE A 586 -6.41 8.20 -18.23
C PHE A 586 -6.09 9.49 -17.44
N ILE A 587 -6.88 10.55 -17.63
CA ILE A 587 -6.85 11.76 -16.81
C ILE A 587 -8.24 12.01 -16.24
N LYS A 588 -8.35 12.15 -14.90
CA LYS A 588 -9.56 12.67 -14.24
C LYS A 588 -9.26 13.99 -13.53
N VAL A 589 -10.28 14.84 -13.39
CA VAL A 589 -10.20 16.11 -12.65
C VAL A 589 -11.30 16.14 -11.60
N PHE A 590 -10.95 16.46 -10.35
CA PHE A 590 -11.88 16.62 -9.23
C PHE A 590 -11.74 18.00 -8.59
N THR A 591 -12.83 18.57 -8.10
CA THR A 591 -12.88 19.89 -7.44
C THR A 591 -13.41 19.73 -6.02
N VAL A 592 -12.51 19.56 -5.05
CA VAL A 592 -12.82 19.06 -3.70
C VAL A 592 -12.69 20.10 -2.58
N SER A 593 -13.60 20.05 -1.60
CA SER A 593 -13.48 20.82 -0.34
C SER A 593 -13.34 19.90 0.87
N SER A 594 -12.11 19.78 1.38
CA SER A 594 -11.84 19.05 2.63
C SER A 594 -12.47 19.71 3.87
N LYS A 595 -12.79 21.02 3.77
CA LYS A 595 -13.42 21.79 4.84
C LYS A 595 -14.92 21.46 4.92
N GLN A 596 -15.64 21.56 3.79
CA GLN A 596 -17.07 21.25 3.74
C GLN A 596 -17.34 19.76 3.99
N PHE A 597 -16.54 18.85 3.42
CA PHE A 597 -16.70 17.40 3.61
C PHE A 597 -16.58 16.96 5.09
N ARG A 598 -15.83 17.71 5.91
CA ARG A 598 -15.71 17.47 7.36
C ARG A 598 -16.73 18.24 8.21
N ASN A 599 -17.43 19.22 7.64
CA ASN A 599 -18.31 20.11 8.38
C ASN A 599 -19.66 19.45 8.65
N LYS A 600 -19.75 18.74 9.78
CA LYS A 600 -21.00 18.07 10.22
C LYS A 600 -21.98 18.97 10.97
N ARG A 601 -21.72 20.29 11.10
CA ARG A 601 -22.55 21.20 11.90
C ARG A 601 -23.45 22.07 11.04
N ASN A 602 -22.88 22.71 10.03
CA ASN A 602 -23.62 23.54 9.07
C ASN A 602 -22.87 23.60 7.73
N PRO A 603 -22.86 22.50 6.94
CA PRO A 603 -22.27 22.50 5.60
C PRO A 603 -23.20 23.21 4.60
N PHE A 604 -22.64 24.06 3.74
CA PHE A 604 -23.38 24.69 2.64
C PHE A 604 -23.16 23.99 1.27
N LEU A 605 -22.37 22.91 1.24
CA LEU A 605 -22.29 21.97 0.12
C LEU A 605 -22.80 20.61 0.60
N SER A 606 -23.57 19.89 -0.23
CA SER A 606 -23.85 18.48 0.03
C SER A 606 -22.54 17.66 -0.03
N GLU A 607 -22.54 16.44 0.52
CA GLU A 607 -21.33 15.61 0.51
C GLU A 607 -20.89 15.27 -0.93
N GLU A 608 -21.84 15.07 -1.84
CA GLU A 608 -21.64 14.85 -3.27
C GLU A 608 -21.04 16.10 -3.95
N GLU A 609 -21.52 17.28 -3.59
CA GLU A 609 -21.04 18.58 -4.12
C GLU A 609 -19.61 18.91 -3.68
N THR A 610 -19.11 18.28 -2.62
CA THR A 610 -17.68 18.34 -2.26
C THR A 610 -16.78 17.49 -3.16
N GLU A 611 -17.36 16.70 -4.07
CA GLU A 611 -16.73 15.70 -4.95
C GLU A 611 -15.88 14.62 -4.24
N PHE A 612 -15.76 14.62 -2.91
CA PHE A 612 -15.05 13.59 -2.15
C PHE A 612 -15.59 12.18 -2.41
N PRO A 613 -16.91 11.91 -2.37
CA PRO A 613 -17.45 10.59 -2.70
C PRO A 613 -17.09 10.13 -4.13
N GLY A 614 -16.97 11.06 -5.08
CA GLY A 614 -16.52 10.76 -6.44
C GLY A 614 -15.05 10.40 -6.52
N LEU A 615 -14.20 11.06 -5.72
CA LEU A 615 -12.77 10.73 -5.59
C LEU A 615 -12.55 9.39 -4.87
N GLU A 616 -13.32 9.12 -3.82
CA GLU A 616 -13.37 7.84 -3.10
C GLU A 616 -13.79 6.70 -4.03
N LYS A 617 -14.86 6.91 -4.83
CA LYS A 617 -15.31 5.95 -5.84
C LYS A 617 -14.26 5.70 -6.93
N HIS A 618 -13.58 6.73 -7.44
CA HIS A 618 -12.51 6.56 -8.43
C HIS A 618 -11.32 5.75 -7.88
N LEU A 619 -10.93 5.99 -6.62
CA LEU A 619 -9.92 5.20 -5.93
C LEU A 619 -10.36 3.72 -5.80
N LEU A 620 -11.62 3.50 -5.42
CA LEU A 620 -12.19 2.17 -5.27
C LEU A 620 -12.28 1.40 -6.60
N GLU A 621 -12.80 2.01 -7.67
CA GLU A 621 -12.92 1.39 -8.99
C GLU A 621 -11.55 0.92 -9.50
N PHE A 622 -10.53 1.76 -9.34
CA PHE A 622 -9.15 1.43 -9.68
C PHE A 622 -8.61 0.25 -8.84
N TYR A 623 -8.87 0.25 -7.53
CA TYR A 623 -8.49 -0.84 -6.63
C TYR A 623 -9.17 -2.16 -6.99
N VAL A 624 -10.50 -2.18 -7.12
CA VAL A 624 -11.30 -3.37 -7.42
C VAL A 624 -10.90 -3.99 -8.75
N ASN A 625 -10.61 -3.19 -9.78
CA ASN A 625 -10.14 -3.68 -11.08
C ASN A 625 -8.79 -4.43 -10.97
N GLN A 626 -7.84 -3.90 -10.18
CA GLN A 626 -6.54 -4.55 -9.97
C GLN A 626 -6.67 -5.84 -9.15
N ILE A 627 -7.44 -5.82 -8.05
CA ILE A 627 -7.69 -7.01 -7.23
C ILE A 627 -8.39 -8.11 -8.03
N THR A 628 -9.44 -7.75 -8.79
CA THR A 628 -10.18 -8.68 -9.68
C THR A 628 -9.21 -9.44 -10.58
N LYS A 629 -8.39 -8.71 -11.35
CA LYS A 629 -7.40 -9.28 -12.28
C LYS A 629 -6.41 -10.21 -11.57
N ASP A 630 -5.90 -9.82 -10.40
CA ASP A 630 -4.92 -10.61 -9.65
C ASP A 630 -5.52 -11.90 -9.07
N VAL A 631 -6.73 -11.83 -8.50
CA VAL A 631 -7.44 -13.03 -7.98
C VAL A 631 -7.82 -13.97 -9.13
N GLU A 632 -8.41 -13.46 -10.22
CA GLU A 632 -8.77 -14.28 -11.38
C GLU A 632 -7.58 -15.08 -11.93
N ASN A 633 -6.40 -14.44 -12.03
CA ASN A 633 -5.18 -15.09 -12.50
C ASN A 633 -4.72 -16.17 -11.51
N TYR A 634 -4.70 -15.86 -10.21
CA TYR A 634 -4.33 -16.80 -9.17
C TYR A 634 -5.25 -18.02 -9.11
N VAL A 635 -6.58 -17.80 -9.11
CA VAL A 635 -7.58 -18.86 -9.18
C VAL A 635 -7.37 -19.68 -10.45
N THR A 636 -7.17 -19.05 -11.61
CA THR A 636 -6.92 -19.78 -12.86
C THR A 636 -5.71 -20.72 -12.77
N GLU A 637 -4.59 -20.28 -12.17
CA GLU A 637 -3.40 -21.11 -11.95
C GLU A 637 -3.69 -22.31 -11.03
N VAL A 638 -4.42 -22.09 -9.93
CA VAL A 638 -4.88 -23.14 -8.99
C VAL A 638 -5.80 -24.14 -9.70
N SER A 639 -6.81 -23.67 -10.44
CA SER A 639 -7.71 -24.50 -11.26
C SER A 639 -6.96 -25.39 -12.23
N GLY A 640 -5.87 -24.87 -12.82
CA GLY A 640 -5.00 -25.66 -13.69
C GLY A 640 -4.43 -26.87 -12.97
N ILE A 641 -3.72 -26.66 -11.86
CA ILE A 641 -3.05 -27.74 -11.10
C ILE A 641 -4.08 -28.74 -10.56
N THR A 642 -5.14 -28.27 -9.91
CA THR A 642 -6.18 -29.15 -9.35
C THR A 642 -6.89 -29.97 -10.44
N SER A 643 -7.06 -29.42 -11.63
CA SER A 643 -7.58 -30.18 -12.79
C SER A 643 -6.63 -31.29 -13.21
N PHE A 644 -5.33 -31.03 -13.33
CA PHE A 644 -4.35 -32.04 -13.74
C PHE A 644 -4.27 -33.22 -12.76
N LEU A 645 -4.30 -32.94 -11.45
CA LEU A 645 -4.28 -33.98 -10.42
C LEU A 645 -5.51 -34.91 -10.42
N ASN A 646 -6.61 -34.47 -11.04
CA ASN A 646 -7.84 -35.24 -11.21
C ASN A 646 -7.96 -35.94 -12.58
N VAL A 647 -6.89 -35.96 -13.38
CA VAL A 647 -6.85 -36.73 -14.63
C VAL A 647 -6.77 -38.23 -14.31
N PRO A 648 -7.60 -39.10 -14.94
CA PRO A 648 -7.54 -40.54 -14.73
C PRO A 648 -6.14 -41.12 -15.02
N GLN A 649 -5.59 -41.87 -14.05
CA GLN A 649 -4.21 -42.35 -14.09
C GLN A 649 -3.99 -43.54 -15.04
N LYS A 650 -4.99 -44.42 -15.22
CA LYS A 650 -4.87 -45.68 -15.96
C LYS A 650 -5.41 -45.56 -17.39
N ASN A 651 -4.53 -45.33 -18.38
CA ASN A 651 -4.90 -45.34 -19.81
C ASN A 651 -3.71 -45.66 -20.76
N ALA A 652 -3.04 -46.79 -20.54
CA ALA A 652 -1.84 -47.21 -21.31
C ALA A 652 -2.02 -47.22 -22.85
N LYS A 653 -3.25 -47.36 -23.37
CA LYS A 653 -3.56 -47.34 -24.81
C LYS A 653 -3.46 -45.95 -25.47
N GLN A 654 -3.21 -44.88 -24.72
CA GLN A 654 -3.21 -43.51 -25.24
C GLN A 654 -1.81 -42.89 -25.48
N GLU A 655 -0.72 -43.58 -25.14
CA GLU A 655 0.62 -42.97 -25.14
C GLU A 655 1.04 -42.39 -26.50
N ALA A 656 0.88 -43.15 -27.59
CA ALA A 656 1.18 -42.67 -28.94
C ALA A 656 0.34 -41.46 -29.36
N VAL A 657 -0.91 -41.37 -28.88
CA VAL A 657 -1.79 -40.21 -29.13
C VAL A 657 -1.32 -38.99 -28.33
N ILE A 658 -0.97 -39.19 -27.06
CA ILE A 658 -0.47 -38.13 -26.19
C ILE A 658 0.88 -37.59 -26.67
N ASN A 659 1.84 -38.45 -27.02
CA ASN A 659 3.14 -38.07 -27.57
C ASN A 659 3.00 -37.32 -28.92
N LYS A 660 2.03 -37.73 -29.76
CA LYS A 660 1.68 -36.99 -30.98
C LYS A 660 1.14 -35.60 -30.66
N VAL A 661 0.21 -35.47 -29.71
CA VAL A 661 -0.35 -34.17 -29.28
C VAL A 661 0.71 -33.27 -28.63
N PHE A 662 1.64 -33.83 -27.85
CA PHE A 662 2.80 -33.09 -27.32
C PHE A 662 3.67 -32.52 -28.44
N THR A 663 3.95 -33.32 -29.47
CA THR A 663 4.73 -32.88 -30.64
C THR A 663 3.99 -31.80 -31.45
N GLU A 664 2.68 -31.98 -31.68
CA GLU A 664 1.81 -31.01 -32.36
C GLU A 664 1.78 -29.66 -31.60
N LEU A 665 1.51 -29.67 -30.29
CA LEU A 665 1.40 -28.47 -29.47
C LEU A 665 2.76 -27.77 -29.25
N SER A 666 3.84 -28.53 -29.03
CA SER A 666 5.19 -27.96 -28.86
C SER A 666 5.71 -27.34 -30.17
N GLY A 667 5.43 -27.97 -31.31
CA GLY A 667 5.71 -27.43 -32.63
C GLY A 667 4.88 -26.18 -32.95
N PHE A 668 3.60 -26.14 -32.52
CA PHE A 668 2.75 -24.95 -32.66
C PHE A 668 3.22 -23.80 -31.76
N LEU A 669 3.52 -24.07 -30.48
CA LEU A 669 4.07 -23.09 -29.55
C LEU A 669 5.37 -22.49 -30.08
N SER A 670 6.26 -23.32 -30.67
CA SER A 670 7.50 -22.85 -31.29
C SER A 670 7.25 -21.88 -32.46
N LYS A 671 6.19 -22.09 -33.26
CA LYS A 671 5.78 -21.17 -34.32
C LYS A 671 5.21 -19.85 -33.78
N GLU A 672 4.44 -19.89 -32.69
CA GLU A 672 3.94 -18.67 -32.04
C GLU A 672 5.06 -17.88 -31.34
N LEU A 673 6.04 -18.58 -30.76
CA LEU A 673 7.27 -17.97 -30.23
C LEU A 673 8.08 -17.29 -31.32
N GLN A 674 8.22 -17.90 -32.51
CA GLN A 674 8.86 -17.25 -33.65
C GLN A 674 8.15 -15.94 -34.03
N LYS A 675 6.81 -15.93 -34.12
CA LYS A 675 6.05 -14.69 -34.38
C LYS A 675 6.29 -13.60 -33.33
N LEU A 676 6.43 -13.98 -32.06
CA LEU A 676 6.75 -13.06 -30.97
C LEU A 676 8.20 -12.56 -31.06
N GLU A 677 9.13 -13.40 -31.51
CA GLU A 677 10.52 -13.02 -31.79
C GLU A 677 10.61 -12.08 -32.99
N ASP A 678 9.88 -12.34 -34.08
CA ASP A 678 9.77 -11.48 -35.26
C ASP A 678 9.20 -10.10 -34.90
N PHE A 679 8.23 -10.04 -33.97
CA PHE A 679 7.73 -8.80 -33.41
C PHE A 679 8.83 -8.00 -32.71
N PHE A 680 9.69 -8.65 -31.90
CA PHE A 680 10.83 -8.00 -31.26
C PHE A 680 11.90 -7.56 -32.26
N VAL A 681 12.16 -8.34 -33.33
CA VAL A 681 13.10 -7.96 -34.41
C VAL A 681 12.60 -6.70 -35.12
N LYS A 682 11.35 -6.71 -35.62
CA LYS A 682 10.72 -5.55 -36.25
C LYS A 682 10.70 -4.31 -35.35
N TYR A 683 10.50 -4.49 -34.05
CA TYR A 683 10.59 -3.41 -33.07
C TYR A 683 12.02 -2.89 -32.91
N SER A 684 13.02 -3.79 -32.83
CA SER A 684 14.44 -3.45 -32.74
C SER A 684 14.91 -2.66 -33.97
N ASP A 685 14.52 -3.07 -35.18
CA ASP A 685 14.87 -2.37 -36.42
C ASP A 685 14.31 -0.94 -36.43
N LYS A 686 13.02 -0.79 -36.07
CA LYS A 686 12.39 0.52 -35.94
C LYS A 686 13.08 1.38 -34.88
N LEU A 687 13.40 0.80 -33.72
CA LEU A 687 14.08 1.51 -32.63
C LEU A 687 15.49 1.94 -33.03
N ALA A 688 16.23 1.09 -33.74
CA ALA A 688 17.59 1.39 -34.23
C ALA A 688 17.59 2.57 -35.23
N VAL A 689 16.61 2.61 -36.15
CA VAL A 689 16.43 3.72 -37.11
C VAL A 689 16.11 5.04 -36.39
N GLU A 690 15.22 5.05 -35.39
CA GLU A 690 14.95 6.27 -34.63
C GLU A 690 16.13 6.68 -33.72
N LEU A 691 16.86 5.71 -33.15
CA LEU A 691 18.06 5.98 -32.37
C LEU A 691 19.16 6.60 -33.24
N ASP A 692 19.38 6.17 -34.48
CA ASP A 692 20.38 6.77 -35.38
C ASP A 692 20.08 8.26 -35.66
N LYS A 693 18.81 8.61 -35.90
CA LYS A 693 18.38 10.02 -36.00
C LYS A 693 18.64 10.78 -34.69
N GLY A 694 18.36 10.13 -33.56
CA GLY A 694 18.63 10.65 -32.21
C GLY A 694 20.11 10.93 -31.97
N VAL A 695 21.00 9.98 -32.29
CA VAL A 695 22.47 10.09 -32.19
C VAL A 695 22.99 11.23 -33.05
N LYS A 696 22.57 11.31 -34.32
CA LYS A 696 22.95 12.40 -35.25
C LYS A 696 22.51 13.77 -34.73
N THR A 697 21.34 13.85 -34.10
CA THR A 697 20.83 15.10 -33.49
C THR A 697 21.56 15.43 -32.19
N ALA A 698 21.83 14.44 -31.34
CA ALA A 698 22.54 14.60 -30.08
C ALA A 698 23.99 15.04 -30.29
N ALA A 699 24.71 14.45 -31.26
CA ALA A 699 26.06 14.86 -31.62
C ALA A 699 26.12 16.33 -32.10
N LYS A 700 25.16 16.76 -32.94
CA LYS A 700 25.05 18.16 -33.39
C LYS A 700 24.72 19.13 -32.25
N GLN A 701 23.83 18.75 -31.34
CA GLN A 701 23.39 19.60 -30.23
C GLN A 701 24.24 19.44 -28.95
N CYS A 702 25.28 18.62 -28.95
CA CYS A 702 26.01 18.20 -27.76
C CYS A 702 26.53 19.39 -26.93
N LEU A 703 27.37 20.23 -27.56
CA LEU A 703 27.97 21.39 -26.90
C LEU A 703 26.89 22.39 -26.47
N GLN A 704 25.93 22.70 -27.34
CA GLN A 704 24.81 23.60 -27.00
C GLN A 704 23.99 23.07 -25.81
N ASN A 705 23.73 21.76 -25.73
CA ASN A 705 22.99 21.15 -24.62
C ASN A 705 23.79 21.18 -23.32
N ALA A 706 25.11 21.00 -23.36
CA ALA A 706 25.98 21.20 -22.21
C ALA A 706 26.06 22.67 -21.78
N GLU A 707 26.23 23.60 -22.72
CA GLU A 707 26.25 25.04 -22.44
C GLU A 707 24.95 25.54 -21.81
N ASN A 708 23.78 25.01 -22.22
CA ASN A 708 22.50 25.32 -21.56
C ASN A 708 22.46 24.97 -20.05
N ILE A 709 23.41 24.18 -19.53
CA ILE A 709 23.57 23.81 -18.12
C ILE A 709 24.87 24.35 -17.49
N LEU A 710 25.91 24.60 -18.29
CA LEU A 710 27.21 25.09 -17.81
C LEU A 710 27.38 26.62 -17.94
N LYS A 711 26.53 27.29 -18.72
CA LYS A 711 26.53 28.75 -18.95
C LYS A 711 25.14 29.35 -18.64
N PRO A 712 25.02 30.26 -17.66
CA PRO A 712 23.76 30.97 -17.40
C PRO A 712 23.53 32.02 -18.52
N LYS A 713 22.31 32.13 -19.03
CA LYS A 713 22.01 32.98 -20.20
C LYS A 713 22.01 34.50 -19.91
N ASN A 714 21.84 34.90 -18.64
CA ASN A 714 21.52 36.28 -18.26
C ASN A 714 22.47 36.92 -17.22
N LYS A 715 23.63 36.33 -16.88
CA LYS A 715 24.59 36.93 -15.93
C LYS A 715 25.93 37.25 -16.61
N LYS A 716 26.37 38.51 -16.61
CA LYS A 716 27.67 38.95 -17.18
C LYS A 716 28.88 38.44 -16.39
N ASP A 717 28.77 38.37 -15.05
CA ASP A 717 29.92 38.17 -14.16
C ASP A 717 30.04 36.78 -13.53
N TYR A 718 29.13 35.83 -13.85
CA TYR A 718 29.08 34.48 -13.26
C TYR A 718 29.01 34.40 -11.70
N ARG A 719 28.76 35.52 -11.01
CA ARG A 719 28.57 35.56 -9.54
C ARG A 719 27.49 34.54 -9.12
N GLY A 720 27.74 33.82 -8.02
CA GLY A 720 26.93 32.70 -7.52
C GLY A 720 26.98 31.40 -8.33
N TYR A 721 26.87 31.46 -9.66
CA TYR A 721 26.65 30.27 -10.52
C TYR A 721 27.78 29.23 -10.48
N HIS A 722 28.98 29.63 -10.06
CA HIS A 722 30.09 28.70 -9.83
C HIS A 722 29.79 27.66 -8.73
N LYS A 723 29.01 28.00 -7.69
CA LYS A 723 28.56 27.05 -6.66
C LYS A 723 27.72 25.92 -7.28
N THR A 724 26.78 26.29 -8.16
CA THR A 724 25.95 25.38 -8.97
C THR A 724 26.78 24.41 -9.83
N VAL A 725 27.74 24.91 -10.61
CA VAL A 725 28.57 24.04 -11.47
C VAL A 725 29.51 23.15 -10.65
N LYS A 726 30.09 23.66 -9.55
CA LYS A 726 30.91 22.88 -8.62
C LYS A 726 30.13 21.71 -8.01
N ALA A 727 28.87 21.95 -7.62
CA ALA A 727 28.00 20.93 -7.07
C ALA A 727 27.52 19.90 -8.13
N LEU A 728 27.30 20.34 -9.38
CA LEU A 728 26.96 19.45 -10.53
C LEU A 728 28.10 18.48 -10.83
N VAL A 729 29.33 18.99 -10.84
CA VAL A 729 30.53 18.21 -11.12
C VAL A 729 30.85 17.23 -9.99
N ARG A 730 30.67 17.62 -8.72
CA ARG A 730 30.84 16.74 -7.54
C ARG A 730 29.79 15.63 -7.41
N ASN A 731 28.72 15.67 -8.21
CA ASN A 731 27.59 14.73 -8.16
C ASN A 731 27.30 14.14 -9.55
N ASP A 732 28.37 13.77 -10.28
CA ASP A 732 28.31 12.99 -11.52
C ASP A 732 27.37 13.55 -12.60
N GLY A 733 27.32 14.88 -12.70
CA GLY A 733 26.52 15.60 -13.70
C GLY A 733 25.12 16.00 -13.26
N ILE A 734 24.74 15.73 -12.01
CA ILE A 734 23.40 15.99 -11.48
C ILE A 734 23.50 16.97 -10.32
N TYR A 735 22.91 18.15 -10.48
CA TYR A 735 22.73 19.12 -9.39
C TYR A 735 21.33 19.70 -9.39
N ARG A 736 20.94 20.28 -8.27
CA ARG A 736 19.66 20.91 -8.10
C ARG A 736 19.70 22.34 -7.58
N SER A 737 18.95 23.24 -8.22
CA SER A 737 18.66 24.57 -7.69
C SER A 737 17.57 24.55 -6.60
N LYS A 738 17.46 25.66 -5.85
CA LYS A 738 16.48 25.85 -4.76
C LYS A 738 15.04 25.73 -5.26
N ASN A 739 14.81 26.24 -6.47
CA ASN A 739 13.50 26.35 -7.12
C ASN A 739 13.00 24.99 -7.65
N GLY A 740 13.59 23.88 -7.20
CA GLY A 740 13.25 22.52 -7.61
C GLY A 740 13.77 22.12 -8.99
N GLU A 741 14.51 22.98 -9.69
CA GLU A 741 15.05 22.70 -11.03
C GLU A 741 16.24 21.74 -10.95
N ILE A 742 16.20 20.67 -11.75
CA ILE A 742 17.30 19.71 -11.82
C ILE A 742 18.15 20.06 -13.05
N HIS A 743 19.40 20.40 -12.78
CA HIS A 743 20.47 20.50 -13.76
C HIS A 743 21.10 19.12 -13.90
N ASP A 744 20.46 18.26 -14.69
CA ASP A 744 20.97 16.94 -15.06
C ASP A 744 21.62 17.03 -16.45
N LEU A 745 22.95 17.10 -16.47
CA LEU A 745 23.73 17.18 -17.69
C LEU A 745 23.62 15.90 -18.53
N ASN A 746 23.54 14.72 -17.89
CA ASN A 746 23.46 13.43 -18.57
C ASN A 746 22.11 13.29 -19.29
N ASN A 747 21.01 13.54 -18.61
CA ASN A 747 19.66 13.52 -19.19
C ASN A 747 19.48 14.63 -20.24
N LYS A 748 20.07 15.82 -20.03
CA LYS A 748 20.04 16.91 -21.01
C LYS A 748 20.76 16.55 -22.31
N LEU A 749 21.93 15.91 -22.22
CA LEU A 749 22.67 15.37 -23.37
C LEU A 749 21.93 14.22 -24.03
N ALA A 750 21.28 13.34 -23.25
CA ALA A 750 20.42 12.26 -23.74
C ALA A 750 19.12 12.76 -24.40
N SER A 751 18.66 13.97 -24.10
CA SER A 751 17.32 14.45 -24.48
C SER A 751 16.97 14.38 -25.98
N PRO A 752 17.90 14.49 -26.96
CA PRO A 752 17.58 14.26 -28.37
C PRO A 752 17.38 12.79 -28.74
N LEU A 753 18.02 11.85 -28.01
CA LEU A 753 17.77 10.41 -28.15
C LEU A 753 16.38 10.06 -27.61
N TYR A 754 16.04 10.52 -26.39
CA TYR A 754 14.71 10.31 -25.81
C TYR A 754 13.59 10.78 -26.74
N LYS A 755 13.69 12.00 -27.27
CA LYS A 755 12.72 12.55 -28.23
C LYS A 755 12.52 11.70 -29.49
N SER A 756 13.54 10.97 -29.97
CA SER A 756 13.38 10.12 -31.15
C SER A 756 12.72 8.77 -30.82
N VAL A 757 12.95 8.22 -29.60
CA VAL A 757 12.45 6.91 -29.22
C VAL A 757 11.12 6.90 -28.46
N ASP A 758 10.76 8.01 -27.78
CA ASP A 758 9.60 8.10 -26.88
C ASP A 758 8.33 7.49 -27.50
N MET A 759 7.93 7.96 -28.68
CA MET A 759 6.72 7.47 -29.37
C MET A 759 6.78 5.98 -29.72
N THR A 760 7.96 5.47 -30.09
CA THR A 760 8.17 4.05 -30.42
C THR A 760 8.11 3.17 -29.18
N ILE A 761 8.66 3.62 -28.05
CA ILE A 761 8.60 2.93 -26.75
C ILE A 761 7.16 2.95 -26.20
N ILE A 762 6.49 4.11 -26.24
CA ILE A 762 5.08 4.25 -25.83
C ILE A 762 4.18 3.35 -26.67
N SER A 763 4.27 3.36 -28.01
CA SER A 763 3.37 2.57 -28.86
C SER A 763 3.50 1.05 -28.66
N THR A 764 4.65 0.59 -28.16
CA THR A 764 4.98 -0.84 -28.05
C THR A 764 4.73 -1.39 -26.66
N PHE A 765 5.09 -0.65 -25.61
CA PHE A 765 5.00 -1.11 -24.22
C PHE A 765 3.78 -0.57 -23.44
N ARG A 766 2.65 -0.31 -24.12
CA ARG A 766 1.34 -0.16 -23.46
C ARG A 766 0.87 -1.54 -22.99
N MET A 767 0.59 -1.67 -21.69
CA MET A 767 0.11 -2.91 -21.06
C MET A 767 -1.39 -2.87 -20.76
N GLN A 768 -1.96 -1.66 -20.67
CA GLN A 768 -3.37 -1.38 -20.40
C GLN A 768 -4.26 -1.71 -21.62
N GLN A 769 -3.71 -1.60 -22.84
CA GLN A 769 -4.45 -1.82 -24.08
C GLN A 769 -3.67 -2.76 -25.03
N ALA A 770 -4.36 -3.79 -25.51
CA ALA A 770 -3.85 -4.72 -26.51
C ALA A 770 -4.15 -4.19 -27.93
N THR A 771 -3.12 -3.94 -28.73
CA THR A 771 -3.25 -3.65 -30.16
C THR A 771 -2.22 -4.47 -30.94
N ARG A 772 -2.37 -4.57 -32.27
CA ARG A 772 -1.41 -5.29 -33.15
C ARG A 772 0.05 -4.80 -33.06
N ASN A 773 0.28 -3.61 -32.49
CA ASN A 773 1.60 -3.00 -32.35
C ASN A 773 2.15 -3.08 -30.91
N THR A 774 1.35 -3.52 -29.92
CA THR A 774 1.78 -3.62 -28.52
C THR A 774 2.28 -5.02 -28.19
N ILE A 775 3.26 -5.10 -27.27
CA ILE A 775 3.73 -6.38 -26.72
C ILE A 775 2.59 -7.14 -26.01
N LYS A 776 1.67 -6.42 -25.36
CA LYS A 776 0.45 -6.99 -24.77
C LYS A 776 -0.45 -7.62 -25.83
N GLY A 777 -0.60 -7.00 -27.00
CA GLY A 777 -1.30 -7.58 -28.14
C GLY A 777 -0.63 -8.84 -28.66
N ALA A 778 0.69 -8.82 -28.86
CA ALA A 778 1.45 -9.99 -29.31
C ALA A 778 1.33 -11.19 -28.34
N LEU A 779 1.42 -10.95 -27.02
CA LEU A 779 1.21 -11.97 -25.99
C LEU A 779 -0.23 -12.49 -25.96
N ASN A 780 -1.23 -11.61 -26.06
CA ASN A 780 -2.64 -12.01 -26.13
C ASN A 780 -2.94 -12.84 -27.40
N SER A 781 -2.31 -12.54 -28.54
CA SER A 781 -2.40 -13.33 -29.76
C SER A 781 -1.77 -14.71 -29.58
N LEU A 782 -0.56 -14.80 -29.02
CA LEU A 782 0.09 -16.09 -28.71
C LEU A 782 -0.81 -16.94 -27.80
N GLN A 783 -1.33 -16.37 -26.71
CA GLN A 783 -2.24 -17.06 -25.80
C GLN A 783 -3.51 -17.55 -26.51
N SER A 784 -4.17 -16.69 -27.29
CA SER A 784 -5.42 -17.04 -27.99
C SER A 784 -5.19 -18.12 -29.05
N ASN A 785 -4.08 -18.04 -29.80
CA ASN A 785 -3.73 -19.02 -30.83
C ASN A 785 -3.44 -20.40 -30.22
N VAL A 786 -2.69 -20.46 -29.12
CA VAL A 786 -2.44 -21.73 -28.40
C VAL A 786 -3.72 -22.29 -27.78
N PHE A 787 -4.64 -21.44 -27.30
CA PHE A 787 -5.93 -21.88 -26.78
C PHE A 787 -6.79 -22.53 -27.89
N VAL A 788 -6.82 -21.93 -29.09
CA VAL A 788 -7.51 -22.50 -30.26
C VAL A 788 -6.87 -23.84 -30.69
N GLU A 789 -5.54 -23.96 -30.65
CA GLU A 789 -4.87 -25.22 -30.96
C GLU A 789 -5.13 -26.30 -29.90
N CYS A 790 -5.25 -25.93 -28.63
CA CYS A 790 -5.72 -26.81 -27.56
C CYS A 790 -7.14 -27.32 -27.85
N ASP A 791 -8.06 -26.46 -28.28
CA ASP A 791 -9.45 -26.83 -28.56
C ASP A 791 -9.60 -27.79 -29.75
N LYS A 792 -8.76 -27.68 -30.79
CA LYS A 792 -8.70 -28.69 -31.88
C LYS A 792 -8.36 -30.09 -31.36
N ASN A 793 -7.64 -30.18 -30.25
CA ASN A 793 -7.16 -31.43 -29.67
C ASN A 793 -8.08 -31.99 -28.56
N GLN A 794 -9.22 -31.33 -28.26
CA GLN A 794 -10.14 -31.74 -27.18
C GLN A 794 -10.76 -33.14 -27.34
N LYS A 795 -10.80 -33.68 -28.57
CA LYS A 795 -11.25 -35.06 -28.84
C LYS A 795 -10.14 -36.10 -28.67
N LYS A 796 -8.87 -35.69 -28.58
CA LYS A 796 -7.69 -36.58 -28.49
C LYS A 796 -7.19 -36.80 -27.07
N ILE A 797 -7.39 -35.85 -26.16
CA ILE A 797 -6.88 -35.87 -24.78
C ILE A 797 -7.93 -35.41 -23.76
N ALA A 798 -7.77 -35.84 -22.51
CA ALA A 798 -8.71 -35.54 -21.42
C ALA A 798 -8.90 -34.02 -21.22
N PRO A 799 -10.14 -33.50 -21.09
CA PRO A 799 -10.40 -32.06 -20.96
C PRO A 799 -9.64 -31.38 -19.81
N LEU A 800 -9.43 -32.07 -18.69
CA LEU A 800 -8.69 -31.54 -17.54
C LEU A 800 -7.20 -31.27 -17.85
N ARG A 801 -6.58 -32.02 -18.78
CA ARG A 801 -5.22 -31.71 -19.29
C ARG A 801 -5.21 -30.39 -20.07
N LEU A 802 -6.27 -30.12 -20.86
CA LEU A 802 -6.41 -28.84 -21.56
C LEU A 802 -6.63 -27.66 -20.61
N VAL A 803 -7.45 -27.83 -19.56
CA VAL A 803 -7.62 -26.81 -18.51
C VAL A 803 -6.26 -26.46 -17.89
N PHE A 804 -5.46 -27.46 -17.51
CA PHE A 804 -4.11 -27.25 -17.01
C PHE A 804 -3.25 -26.44 -17.99
N ILE A 805 -3.14 -26.86 -19.25
CA ILE A 805 -2.28 -26.19 -20.26
C ILE A 805 -2.69 -24.72 -20.46
N LYS A 806 -4.00 -24.46 -20.62
CA LYS A 806 -4.52 -23.10 -20.79
C LYS A 806 -4.28 -22.23 -19.54
N SER A 807 -4.52 -22.78 -18.35
CA SER A 807 -4.28 -22.11 -17.08
C SER A 807 -2.81 -21.74 -16.87
N GLN A 808 -1.89 -22.69 -17.11
CA GLN A 808 -0.46 -22.42 -16.96
C GLN A 808 0.03 -21.36 -17.95
N LEU A 809 -0.46 -21.36 -19.20
CA LEU A 809 -0.11 -20.31 -20.17
C LEU A 809 -0.61 -18.94 -19.73
N LYS A 810 -1.85 -18.82 -19.20
CA LYS A 810 -2.37 -17.56 -18.64
C LYS A 810 -1.48 -17.08 -17.49
N GLY A 811 -1.08 -17.98 -16.58
CA GLY A 811 -0.19 -17.67 -15.46
C GLY A 811 1.21 -17.20 -15.90
N VAL A 812 1.81 -17.87 -16.89
CA VAL A 812 3.10 -17.46 -17.47
C VAL A 812 3.00 -16.08 -18.12
N VAL A 813 1.98 -15.83 -18.95
CA VAL A 813 1.74 -14.52 -19.58
C VAL A 813 1.51 -13.41 -18.54
N ALA A 814 0.73 -13.67 -17.48
CA ALA A 814 0.51 -12.73 -16.39
C ALA A 814 1.82 -12.40 -15.63
N SER A 815 2.67 -13.40 -15.38
CA SER A 815 3.97 -13.20 -14.71
C SER A 815 4.94 -12.35 -15.53
N LEU A 816 4.84 -12.40 -16.86
CA LEU A 816 5.69 -11.63 -17.76
C LEU A 816 5.37 -10.14 -17.78
N GLU A 817 4.13 -9.72 -17.48
CA GLU A 817 3.73 -8.31 -17.54
C GLU A 817 4.64 -7.43 -16.67
N LYS A 818 4.93 -7.87 -15.45
CA LYS A 818 5.85 -7.17 -14.53
C LYS A 818 7.28 -7.14 -15.05
N GLY A 819 7.81 -8.29 -15.53
CA GLY A 819 9.16 -8.38 -16.06
C GLY A 819 9.38 -7.52 -17.31
N ILE A 820 8.33 -7.36 -18.13
CA ILE A 820 8.30 -6.45 -19.28
C ILE A 820 8.34 -4.99 -18.84
N ILE A 821 7.57 -4.59 -17.82
CA ILE A 821 7.59 -3.23 -17.29
C ILE A 821 8.97 -2.90 -16.69
N ASP A 822 9.57 -3.81 -15.92
CA ASP A 822 10.90 -3.59 -15.35
C ASP A 822 12.01 -3.65 -16.41
N GLY A 823 11.82 -4.42 -17.50
CA GLY A 823 12.67 -4.37 -18.68
C GLY A 823 12.57 -3.03 -19.43
N LYS A 824 11.36 -2.49 -19.63
CA LYS A 824 11.12 -1.16 -20.20
C LYS A 824 11.85 -0.06 -19.40
N LYS A 825 11.87 -0.16 -18.07
CA LYS A 825 12.63 0.77 -17.20
C LYS A 825 14.14 0.71 -17.46
N ARG A 826 14.72 -0.50 -17.52
CA ARG A 826 16.17 -0.65 -17.79
C ARG A 826 16.52 -0.18 -19.20
N LEU A 827 15.71 -0.58 -20.18
CA LEU A 827 15.79 -0.14 -21.57
C LEU A 827 15.85 1.39 -21.68
N TYR A 828 14.89 2.10 -21.10
CA TYR A 828 14.81 3.55 -21.24
C TYR A 828 15.97 4.27 -20.53
N ASN A 829 16.18 3.98 -19.25
CA ASN A 829 17.22 4.65 -18.45
C ASN A 829 18.66 4.25 -18.84
N SER A 830 18.85 3.34 -19.80
CA SER A 830 20.18 2.99 -20.31
C SER A 830 20.89 4.17 -20.99
N LEU A 831 20.15 5.12 -21.56
CA LEU A 831 20.72 6.20 -22.38
C LEU A 831 21.53 7.20 -21.55
N ASP A 832 20.94 7.79 -20.50
CA ASP A 832 21.65 8.74 -19.63
C ASP A 832 22.62 8.05 -18.67
N LEU A 833 22.35 6.81 -18.22
CA LEU A 833 23.35 6.01 -17.49
C LEU A 833 24.60 5.71 -18.32
N SER A 834 24.44 5.41 -19.63
CA SER A 834 25.58 5.19 -20.53
C SER A 834 26.37 6.50 -20.74
N ILE A 835 25.68 7.62 -20.98
CA ILE A 835 26.32 8.95 -21.06
C ILE A 835 27.05 9.32 -19.76
N GLN A 836 26.44 9.08 -18.59
CA GLN A 836 27.06 9.35 -17.30
C GLN A 836 28.34 8.52 -17.10
N LYS A 837 28.33 7.25 -17.50
CA LYS A 837 29.50 6.36 -17.43
C LYS A 837 30.66 6.86 -18.28
N GLU A 838 30.40 7.36 -19.49
CA GLU A 838 31.42 7.96 -20.37
C GLU A 838 31.94 9.31 -19.83
N LEU A 839 31.09 10.08 -19.14
CA LEU A 839 31.45 11.39 -18.56
C LEU A 839 32.03 11.32 -17.14
N PHE A 840 31.95 10.18 -16.45
CA PHE A 840 32.48 10.00 -15.09
C PHE A 840 33.94 10.46 -14.91
N PRO A 841 34.88 10.17 -15.85
CA PRO A 841 36.24 10.72 -15.76
C PRO A 841 36.29 12.25 -15.84
N VAL A 842 35.41 12.87 -16.64
CA VAL A 842 35.33 14.34 -16.78
C VAL A 842 34.78 14.99 -15.52
N TYR A 843 33.76 14.39 -14.89
CA TYR A 843 33.26 14.83 -13.58
C TYR A 843 34.35 14.73 -12.51
N LYS A 844 35.07 13.60 -12.45
CA LYS A 844 36.17 13.40 -11.52
C LYS A 844 37.29 14.44 -11.72
N ASP A 845 37.78 14.63 -12.95
CA ASP A 845 38.81 15.62 -13.27
C ASP A 845 38.38 17.04 -12.87
N ALA A 846 37.17 17.45 -13.27
CA ALA A 846 36.66 18.80 -12.99
C ALA A 846 36.38 19.04 -11.49
N SER A 847 36.11 17.98 -10.70
CA SER A 847 35.85 18.11 -9.26
C SER A 847 37.08 18.54 -8.46
N ASN A 848 38.28 18.32 -9.01
CA ASN A 848 39.55 18.72 -8.43
C ASN A 848 39.96 20.16 -8.78
N ILE A 849 39.19 20.88 -9.61
CA ILE A 849 39.50 22.26 -9.99
C ILE A 849 39.11 23.21 -8.85
N THR A 850 40.06 24.00 -8.38
CA THR A 850 39.89 25.02 -7.34
C THR A 850 40.54 26.35 -7.75
N GLY A 851 40.30 27.40 -6.95
CA GLY A 851 40.90 28.72 -7.12
C GLY A 851 40.18 29.64 -8.10
N SER A 852 40.80 30.80 -8.37
CA SER A 852 40.28 31.79 -9.32
C SER A 852 40.15 31.19 -10.73
N LYS A 853 39.23 31.75 -11.53
CA LYS A 853 38.90 31.29 -12.90
C LYS A 853 38.32 29.85 -12.99
N PHE A 854 37.86 29.25 -11.88
CA PHE A 854 37.18 27.94 -11.83
C PHE A 854 36.19 27.71 -12.98
N MET A 855 35.23 28.62 -13.17
CA MET A 855 34.17 28.50 -14.19
C MET A 855 34.73 28.37 -15.60
N MET A 856 35.68 29.23 -15.97
CA MET A 856 36.32 29.19 -17.29
C MET A 856 37.07 27.87 -17.50
N ARG A 857 37.83 27.41 -16.49
CA ARG A 857 38.57 26.13 -16.57
C ARG A 857 37.65 24.93 -16.73
N VAL A 858 36.56 24.85 -15.97
CA VAL A 858 35.57 23.78 -16.07
C VAL A 858 34.86 23.82 -17.44
N GLN A 859 34.40 24.99 -17.89
CA GLN A 859 33.73 25.12 -19.18
C GLN A 859 34.64 24.73 -20.36
N THR A 860 35.89 25.18 -20.37
CA THR A 860 36.86 24.79 -21.40
C THR A 860 37.10 23.28 -21.40
N MET A 861 37.34 22.68 -20.23
CA MET A 861 37.51 21.23 -20.09
C MET A 861 36.30 20.45 -20.61
N PHE A 862 35.08 20.84 -20.23
CA PHE A 862 33.87 20.17 -20.71
C PHE A 862 33.71 20.30 -22.23
N THR A 863 33.92 21.48 -22.80
CA THR A 863 33.84 21.69 -24.25
C THR A 863 34.84 20.81 -25.00
N GLU A 864 36.11 20.81 -24.61
CA GLU A 864 37.16 20.01 -25.26
C GLU A 864 36.94 18.50 -25.13
N ARG A 865 36.51 18.04 -23.95
CA ARG A 865 36.24 16.61 -23.70
C ARG A 865 34.98 16.15 -24.44
N LEU A 866 33.89 16.93 -24.39
CA LEU A 866 32.65 16.61 -25.10
C LEU A 866 32.83 16.63 -26.61
N ASP A 867 33.61 17.56 -27.17
CA ASP A 867 33.83 17.61 -28.62
C ASP A 867 34.49 16.34 -29.16
N LYS A 868 35.45 15.79 -28.39
CA LYS A 868 36.13 14.51 -28.67
C LYS A 868 35.22 13.30 -28.41
N LEU A 869 34.44 13.29 -27.33
CA LEU A 869 33.66 12.13 -26.90
C LEU A 869 32.29 11.98 -27.59
N LYS A 870 31.65 13.08 -28.03
CA LYS A 870 30.23 13.13 -28.43
C LYS A 870 29.78 11.97 -29.34
N ASN A 871 30.53 11.67 -30.39
CA ASN A 871 30.15 10.65 -31.37
C ASN A 871 30.14 9.24 -30.75
N GLN A 872 31.23 8.87 -30.05
CA GLN A 872 31.36 7.57 -29.39
C GLN A 872 30.36 7.43 -28.24
N MET A 873 30.21 8.47 -27.42
CA MET A 873 29.32 8.51 -26.26
C MET A 873 27.85 8.22 -26.66
N PHE A 874 27.34 8.91 -27.69
CA PHE A 874 25.96 8.68 -28.13
C PHE A 874 25.78 7.33 -28.87
N GLN A 875 26.80 6.85 -29.60
CA GLN A 875 26.78 5.50 -30.18
C GLN A 875 26.80 4.40 -29.10
N ASN A 876 27.54 4.60 -28.00
CA ASN A 876 27.55 3.68 -26.86
C ASN A 876 26.19 3.68 -26.14
N ALA A 877 25.54 4.84 -25.98
CA ALA A 877 24.17 4.91 -25.47
C ALA A 877 23.16 4.15 -26.35
N GLN A 878 23.21 4.33 -27.68
CA GLN A 878 22.41 3.57 -28.64
C GLN A 878 22.63 2.04 -28.50
N LYS A 879 23.89 1.60 -28.42
CA LYS A 879 24.24 0.18 -28.26
C LYS A 879 23.70 -0.40 -26.95
N GLU A 880 23.82 0.32 -25.84
CA GLU A 880 23.32 -0.17 -24.54
C GLU A 880 21.80 -0.30 -24.51
N MET A 881 21.06 0.63 -25.13
CA MET A 881 19.61 0.51 -25.27
C MET A 881 19.22 -0.72 -26.12
N LEU A 882 19.85 -0.94 -27.27
CA LEU A 882 19.59 -2.14 -28.09
C LEU A 882 20.00 -3.44 -27.39
N LEU A 883 21.02 -3.41 -26.53
CA LEU A 883 21.42 -4.53 -25.68
C LEU A 883 20.37 -4.83 -24.60
N GLU A 884 19.84 -3.83 -23.90
CA GLU A 884 18.72 -4.01 -22.95
C GLU A 884 17.45 -4.53 -23.63
N LEU A 885 17.16 -4.10 -24.86
CA LEU A 885 16.07 -4.68 -25.64
C LEU A 885 16.32 -6.17 -25.95
N THR A 886 17.54 -6.53 -26.32
CA THR A 886 17.93 -7.92 -26.60
C THR A 886 17.82 -8.80 -25.35
N LYS A 887 18.25 -8.29 -24.18
CA LYS A 887 18.07 -8.93 -22.87
C LYS A 887 16.58 -9.14 -22.55
N LEU A 888 15.72 -8.14 -22.82
CA LEU A 888 14.27 -8.25 -22.60
C LEU A 888 13.60 -9.25 -23.57
N LYS A 889 13.95 -9.23 -24.86
CA LYS A 889 13.50 -10.25 -25.84
C LYS A 889 13.84 -11.65 -25.33
N GLY A 890 15.10 -11.87 -24.96
CA GLY A 890 15.58 -13.16 -24.41
C GLY A 890 14.80 -13.58 -23.17
N TYR A 891 14.59 -12.67 -22.21
CA TYR A 891 13.77 -12.94 -21.03
C TYR A 891 12.35 -13.40 -21.38
N VAL A 892 11.65 -12.67 -22.26
CA VAL A 892 10.25 -13.00 -22.64
C VAL A 892 10.18 -14.34 -23.37
N ILE A 893 10.97 -14.53 -24.43
CA ILE A 893 10.94 -15.76 -25.26
C ILE A 893 11.35 -16.98 -24.43
N ASN A 894 12.46 -16.90 -23.67
CA ASN A 894 12.96 -18.04 -22.91
C ASN A 894 12.04 -18.40 -21.73
N THR A 895 11.38 -17.43 -21.09
CA THR A 895 10.42 -17.72 -20.01
C THR A 895 9.20 -18.46 -20.53
N VAL A 896 8.58 -17.99 -21.63
CA VAL A 896 7.45 -18.71 -22.23
C VAL A 896 7.88 -20.09 -22.69
N LYS A 897 9.00 -20.19 -23.42
CA LYS A 897 9.52 -21.47 -23.92
C LYS A 897 9.76 -22.46 -22.78
N HIS A 898 10.57 -22.08 -21.79
CA HIS A 898 11.00 -22.99 -20.72
C HIS A 898 9.82 -23.41 -19.82
N GLU A 899 9.04 -22.47 -19.29
CA GLU A 899 7.92 -22.80 -18.40
C GLU A 899 6.87 -23.64 -19.16
N MET A 900 6.50 -23.27 -20.40
CA MET A 900 5.51 -24.03 -21.16
C MET A 900 6.01 -25.37 -21.68
N GLU A 901 7.31 -25.54 -21.97
CA GLU A 901 7.88 -26.84 -22.31
C GLU A 901 7.81 -27.81 -21.12
N GLN A 902 8.12 -27.33 -19.90
CA GLN A 902 7.93 -28.13 -18.68
C GLN A 902 6.45 -28.43 -18.43
N HIS A 903 5.57 -27.43 -18.56
CA HIS A 903 4.13 -27.63 -18.35
C HIS A 903 3.50 -28.55 -19.40
N LEU A 904 3.88 -28.47 -20.68
CA LEU A 904 3.42 -29.39 -21.72
C LEU A 904 3.95 -30.81 -21.46
N LYS A 905 5.22 -30.96 -21.07
CA LYS A 905 5.80 -32.27 -20.73
C LYS A 905 5.06 -32.92 -19.55
N LEU A 906 4.76 -32.15 -18.50
CA LEU A 906 3.98 -32.63 -17.36
C LEU A 906 2.52 -32.94 -17.75
N ALA A 907 1.87 -32.03 -18.48
CA ALA A 907 0.48 -32.16 -18.91
C ALA A 907 0.24 -33.31 -19.90
N LEU A 908 1.28 -33.79 -20.56
CA LEU A 908 1.26 -34.79 -21.63
C LEU A 908 2.25 -35.94 -21.38
N SER A 909 2.66 -36.18 -20.14
CA SER A 909 3.26 -37.47 -19.75
C SER A 909 2.15 -38.45 -19.31
N GLN A 910 2.46 -39.75 -19.32
CA GLN A 910 1.74 -40.69 -18.46
C GLN A 910 2.05 -40.36 -16.98
N PHE A 911 1.21 -40.84 -16.06
CA PHE A 911 1.57 -40.89 -14.64
C PHE A 911 2.57 -42.04 -14.45
N PRO A 912 3.63 -41.87 -13.64
CA PRO A 912 4.59 -42.96 -13.36
C PRO A 912 3.91 -44.23 -12.86
N GLU A 913 4.41 -45.39 -13.26
CA GLU A 913 3.83 -46.68 -12.85
C GLU A 913 3.96 -46.87 -11.34
N GLY A 914 2.86 -47.28 -10.69
CA GLY A 914 2.79 -47.40 -9.23
C GLY A 914 2.70 -46.07 -8.46
N LEU A 915 2.55 -44.92 -9.13
CA LEU A 915 2.24 -43.65 -8.46
C LEU A 915 0.72 -43.51 -8.24
N ASP A 916 0.24 -44.01 -7.10
CA ASP A 916 -1.11 -43.72 -6.63
C ASP A 916 -1.17 -42.30 -6.03
N LEU A 917 -1.74 -41.33 -6.75
CA LEU A 917 -2.03 -40.01 -6.19
C LEU A 917 -3.23 -40.06 -5.22
N PRO A 918 -3.26 -39.21 -4.17
CA PRO A 918 -4.42 -39.03 -3.31
C PRO A 918 -5.67 -38.60 -4.09
N ASP A 919 -6.86 -38.81 -3.49
CA ASP A 919 -8.08 -38.24 -4.04
C ASP A 919 -8.07 -36.70 -3.90
N PHE A 920 -8.37 -36.03 -5.01
CA PHE A 920 -8.44 -34.57 -5.14
C PHE A 920 -9.80 -34.11 -5.70
N GLN A 921 -10.84 -34.96 -5.69
CA GLN A 921 -12.15 -34.62 -6.24
C GLN A 921 -12.83 -33.49 -5.48
N GLU A 922 -12.71 -33.45 -4.15
CA GLU A 922 -13.29 -32.36 -3.33
C GLU A 922 -12.62 -31.02 -3.62
N GLU A 923 -11.29 -31.00 -3.75
CA GLU A 923 -10.54 -29.82 -4.18
C GLU A 923 -10.95 -29.37 -5.60
N LEU A 924 -11.22 -30.29 -6.53
CA LEU A 924 -11.71 -29.95 -7.86
C LEU A 924 -13.14 -29.38 -7.82
N LYS A 925 -14.04 -29.94 -6.99
CA LYS A 925 -15.39 -29.42 -6.79
C LYS A 925 -15.35 -27.98 -6.26
N LYS A 926 -14.57 -27.74 -5.19
CA LYS A 926 -14.34 -26.41 -4.61
C LYS A 926 -13.87 -25.40 -5.65
N VAL A 927 -12.83 -25.74 -6.43
CA VAL A 927 -12.26 -24.80 -7.41
C VAL A 927 -13.18 -24.57 -8.61
N LYS A 928 -14.03 -25.53 -8.98
CA LYS A 928 -15.11 -25.29 -9.96
C LYS A 928 -16.13 -24.27 -9.46
N ILE A 929 -16.60 -24.41 -8.23
CA ILE A 929 -17.53 -23.44 -7.60
C ILE A 929 -16.92 -22.04 -7.63
N ILE A 930 -15.66 -21.88 -7.17
CA ILE A 930 -14.95 -20.60 -7.22
C ILE A 930 -14.84 -20.06 -8.67
N CYS A 931 -14.63 -20.92 -9.67
CA CYS A 931 -14.58 -20.47 -11.06
C CYS A 931 -15.93 -20.00 -11.57
N ASP A 932 -17.01 -20.71 -11.26
CA ASP A 932 -18.37 -20.34 -11.67
C ASP A 932 -18.80 -19.04 -10.96
N ASP A 933 -18.47 -18.88 -9.67
CA ASP A 933 -18.65 -17.64 -8.90
C ASP A 933 -17.92 -16.47 -9.55
N LEU A 934 -16.66 -16.64 -9.96
CA LEU A 934 -15.86 -15.61 -10.62
C LEU A 934 -16.13 -15.49 -12.15
N GLU A 935 -17.16 -16.16 -12.67
CA GLU A 935 -17.50 -16.22 -14.11
C GLU A 935 -16.35 -16.71 -15.03
N LEU A 936 -15.37 -17.41 -14.45
CA LEU A 936 -14.18 -17.92 -15.13
C LEU A 936 -14.53 -19.13 -15.99
N ARG A 937 -14.64 -18.91 -17.30
CA ARG A 937 -15.00 -19.93 -18.29
C ARG A 937 -13.88 -20.95 -18.59
N LEU A 938 -13.30 -21.55 -17.56
CA LEU A 938 -12.22 -22.55 -17.66
C LEU A 938 -12.74 -23.96 -17.95
N PHE A 939 -13.89 -24.33 -17.37
CA PHE A 939 -14.44 -25.69 -17.46
C PHE A 939 -15.54 -25.87 -18.51
N TYR A 940 -16.06 -24.77 -19.08
CA TYR A 940 -17.10 -24.82 -20.10
C TYR A 940 -16.49 -25.20 -21.46
N GLN A 941 -16.94 -26.32 -22.02
CA GLN A 941 -16.72 -26.64 -23.42
C GLN A 941 -17.68 -25.79 -24.27
N LYS A 942 -17.23 -25.28 -25.41
CA LYS A 942 -18.17 -24.83 -26.44
C LYS A 942 -18.91 -26.06 -26.96
N PRO A 943 -20.24 -26.01 -27.11
CA PRO A 943 -21.02 -27.11 -27.70
C PRO A 943 -20.61 -27.36 -29.16
#